data_AF-A0A7D8UEM7-F1
#
_entry.id   AF-A0A7D8UEM7-F1
#
_cell.length_a   1.000
_cell.length_b   1.000
_cell.length_c   1.000
_cell.angle_alpha   90.00
_cell.angle_beta   90.00
_cell.angle_gamma   90.00
#
_symmetry.space_group_name_H-M   'P 1'
#
loop_
_entity.id
_entity.type
_entity.pdbx_description
1 polymer ?
#
loop_
_entity_poly.entity_id
_entity_poly.type
_entity_poly.pdbx_seq_one_letter_code
_entity_poly.pdbx_strand_id
1 'polypeptide(L)'
;MDWVQPGTGFWNAGGNWSGGTSPNSQTVIARVLNGGVAEVNGSFSVGGLQIGAGSGVRILNSRSLSLYGNVDNDGFLELAGTGNNTVLNIESDLTFAGTGEFRYVGGNSTTVNRITGTFSANNTLTNASEHTIRAFDFANLGFNSININNQGLIVADGSGTTGGEFLVNARGGAGVNLTNTGTMRAENGGTLTITGSGGGAFDNTGGLIEALDASTVRFISGANITGGTLQTQGSGEFLVSSSAAIADVVNDATLRVLNASTLTAAGTIENLRSITLDGDGNNTVFSLSDDLTLTGPGEFRYIGGRNTSVNRIDGSFANDSTLTNAAGHTIRAFDSGNLGFGTINIDNHGLIVADGSGATAGEFVIDGRGVGTSVVNTGTLRAENGGTLTLSGAGTGAFDNTSGLIEALDASTVRLISGANITGGTLRSVGSGEIRASSTAAISDLINDSNFRITNNTSLTATGTIENLGSITLDNTGNSTVINLGGDLLLTGPGEIRYVGGSTTSVNRIAGAFAADSTLTNSADHTIRAFDSGDLGFGTINIDNQGLIVADGSGATPGELVVNGRSSSGVTVINTGTMRAENGGTLALSGAGGGQFDNAGGLIEALDASTVRLISSANVTGGTLRSVGSGEIRASSTAAISDLINDSNFRITNNTSLTATGTIENLGSI
;
A
#
# COMPACT_ATOMS: atom_id res chain seq x y z
N MET A 1 10.35 -19.79 58.81
CA MET A 1 10.71 -21.19 59.16
C MET A 1 11.80 -21.63 58.21
N ASP A 2 12.85 -22.29 58.69
CA ASP A 2 14.02 -22.66 57.88
C ASP A 2 13.98 -24.14 57.50
N TRP A 3 14.31 -24.43 56.25
CA TRP A 3 14.60 -25.77 55.79
C TRP A 3 15.93 -26.24 56.37
N VAL A 4 15.91 -27.35 57.11
CA VAL A 4 17.09 -27.92 57.78
C VAL A 4 17.59 -29.21 57.13
N GLN A 5 16.88 -29.74 56.14
CA GLN A 5 17.28 -30.96 55.42
C GLN A 5 18.28 -30.61 54.30
N PRO A 6 19.52 -31.14 54.30
CA PRO A 6 20.52 -30.80 53.28
C PRO A 6 20.22 -31.33 51.86
N GLY A 7 19.24 -32.23 51.70
CA GLY A 7 18.87 -32.80 50.41
C GLY A 7 17.42 -32.52 50.01
N THR A 8 16.92 -33.31 49.06
CA THR A 8 15.50 -33.30 48.68
C THR A 8 14.65 -33.90 49.79
N GLY A 9 13.52 -33.27 50.09
CA GLY A 9 12.56 -33.79 51.06
C GLY A 9 11.16 -33.22 50.86
N PHE A 10 10.16 -33.90 51.40
CA PHE A 10 8.78 -33.43 51.32
C PHE A 10 8.51 -32.24 52.24
N TRP A 11 7.73 -31.29 51.73
CA TRP A 11 7.31 -30.08 52.42
C TRP A 11 6.53 -30.38 53.70
N ASN A 12 5.65 -31.38 53.67
CA ASN A 12 4.78 -31.75 54.79
C ASN A 12 5.49 -32.46 55.96
N ALA A 13 6.75 -32.86 55.79
CA ALA A 13 7.51 -33.49 56.85
C ALA A 13 8.09 -32.43 57.79
N GLY A 14 7.45 -32.24 58.95
CA GLY A 14 7.83 -31.22 59.93
C GLY A 14 9.29 -31.30 60.41
N GLY A 15 9.89 -32.50 60.41
CA GLY A 15 11.31 -32.70 60.72
C GLY A 15 12.29 -32.07 59.73
N ASN A 16 11.83 -31.68 58.54
CA ASN A 16 12.64 -30.95 57.57
C ASN A 16 12.68 -29.44 57.85
N TRP A 17 11.96 -28.95 58.88
CA TRP A 17 11.84 -27.53 59.21
C TRP A 17 12.28 -27.22 60.64
N SER A 18 12.91 -26.06 60.85
CA SER A 18 13.48 -25.63 62.15
C SER A 18 12.48 -25.52 63.32
N GLY A 19 11.17 -25.54 63.03
CA GLY A 19 10.10 -25.52 64.04
C GLY A 19 9.44 -26.89 64.31
N GLY A 20 9.91 -27.97 63.67
CA GLY A 20 9.30 -29.30 63.78
C GLY A 20 7.92 -29.45 63.13
N THR A 21 7.40 -28.39 62.50
CA THR A 21 6.13 -28.34 61.76
C THR A 21 6.35 -27.75 60.37
N SER A 22 5.62 -28.24 59.37
CA SER A 22 5.70 -27.70 58.01
C SER A 22 5.05 -26.29 57.92
N PRO A 23 5.61 -25.36 57.13
CA PRO A 23 5.00 -24.07 56.85
C PRO A 23 3.66 -24.25 56.13
N ASN A 24 2.58 -23.74 56.72
CA ASN A 24 1.25 -23.72 56.13
C ASN A 24 0.39 -22.58 56.72
N SER A 25 0.90 -21.35 56.64
CA SER A 25 0.22 -20.15 57.14
C SER A 25 0.61 -18.93 56.31
N GLN A 26 -0.39 -18.09 56.00
CA GLN A 26 -0.26 -16.85 55.22
C GLN A 26 0.70 -15.82 55.83
N THR A 27 1.12 -16.01 57.07
CA THR A 27 2.05 -15.10 57.79
C THR A 27 3.47 -15.65 57.88
N VAL A 28 3.68 -16.90 57.47
CA VAL A 28 4.97 -17.58 57.62
C VAL A 28 5.78 -17.46 56.34
N ILE A 29 6.98 -16.90 56.43
CA ILE A 29 7.98 -16.98 55.37
C ILE A 29 8.70 -18.33 55.49
N ALA A 30 8.68 -19.12 54.40
CA ALA A 30 9.43 -20.37 54.32
C ALA A 30 10.78 -20.12 53.63
N ARG A 31 11.87 -20.50 54.29
CA ARG A 31 13.24 -20.19 53.86
C ARG A 31 14.00 -21.48 53.55
N VAL A 32 14.39 -21.69 52.30
CA VAL A 32 15.20 -22.82 51.83
C VAL A 32 16.56 -22.29 51.40
N LEU A 33 17.52 -22.25 52.34
CA LEU A 33 18.79 -21.54 52.15
C LEU A 33 20.02 -22.45 52.09
N ASN A 34 19.88 -23.72 52.46
CA ASN A 34 21.00 -24.62 52.76
C ASN A 34 21.29 -25.66 51.65
N GLY A 35 20.96 -25.37 50.38
CA GLY A 35 21.24 -26.24 49.23
C GLY A 35 20.31 -27.44 49.04
N GLY A 36 19.26 -27.57 49.88
CA GLY A 36 18.24 -28.60 49.77
C GLY A 36 17.09 -28.24 48.83
N VAL A 37 16.25 -29.23 48.49
CA VAL A 37 15.04 -29.03 47.69
C VAL A 37 13.79 -29.42 48.48
N ALA A 38 12.91 -28.45 48.71
CA ALA A 38 11.64 -28.68 49.39
C ALA A 38 10.55 -29.03 48.36
N GLU A 39 10.07 -30.28 48.39
CA GLU A 39 9.02 -30.76 47.48
C GLU A 39 7.62 -30.58 48.07
N VAL A 40 6.87 -29.64 47.52
CA VAL A 40 5.47 -29.37 47.84
C VAL A 40 4.63 -30.55 47.34
N ASN A 41 4.32 -31.48 48.25
CA ASN A 41 3.61 -32.73 48.01
C ASN A 41 2.12 -32.68 48.41
N GLY A 42 1.56 -31.49 48.58
CA GLY A 42 0.20 -31.22 49.04
C GLY A 42 -0.27 -29.83 48.59
N SER A 43 -1.30 -29.29 49.25
CA SER A 43 -1.71 -27.90 49.07
C SER A 43 -1.32 -27.11 50.31
N PHE A 44 -0.52 -26.06 50.13
CA PHE A 44 0.01 -25.25 51.24
C PHE A 44 -0.13 -23.76 50.97
N SER A 45 -0.10 -22.97 52.04
CA SER A 45 -0.11 -21.51 51.98
C SER A 45 1.06 -20.93 52.77
N VAL A 46 1.75 -19.93 52.24
CA VAL A 46 2.83 -19.22 52.93
C VAL A 46 2.77 -17.70 52.70
N GLY A 47 3.30 -16.93 53.65
CA GLY A 47 3.43 -15.47 53.55
C GLY A 47 4.55 -14.99 52.64
N GLY A 48 5.44 -15.87 52.21
CA GLY A 48 6.54 -15.56 51.30
C GLY A 48 7.55 -16.70 51.24
N LEU A 49 8.49 -16.59 50.32
CA LEU A 49 9.59 -17.56 50.15
C LEU A 49 10.94 -16.85 50.17
N GLN A 50 11.94 -17.52 50.73
CA GLN A 50 13.34 -17.19 50.49
C GLN A 50 14.06 -18.45 50.02
N ILE A 51 14.73 -18.40 48.88
CA ILE A 51 15.42 -19.54 48.28
C ILE A 51 16.85 -19.11 48.00
N GLY A 52 17.80 -19.69 48.72
CA GLY A 52 19.22 -19.36 48.55
C GLY A 52 19.81 -20.04 47.33
N ALA A 53 20.96 -19.54 46.87
CA ALA A 53 21.71 -20.15 45.78
C ALA A 53 21.92 -21.65 45.98
N GLY A 54 21.67 -22.45 44.93
CA GLY A 54 21.75 -23.91 44.96
C GLY A 54 20.60 -24.61 45.71
N SER A 55 19.66 -23.87 46.29
CA SER A 55 18.46 -24.43 46.94
C SER A 55 17.27 -24.39 45.99
N GLY A 56 16.18 -25.09 46.33
CA GLY A 56 14.96 -24.99 45.55
C GLY A 56 13.67 -25.36 46.25
N VAL A 57 12.56 -24.92 45.66
CA VAL A 57 11.20 -25.33 46.01
C VAL A 57 10.56 -25.92 44.76
N ARG A 58 10.09 -27.16 44.84
CA ARG A 58 9.46 -27.87 43.72
C ARG A 58 8.03 -28.22 44.06
N ILE A 59 7.09 -27.80 43.23
CA ILE A 59 5.67 -28.14 43.34
C ILE A 59 5.40 -29.35 42.46
N LEU A 60 5.09 -30.47 43.09
CA LEU A 60 4.88 -31.74 42.40
C LEU A 60 3.57 -31.76 41.63
N ASN A 61 3.44 -32.70 40.69
CA ASN A 61 2.22 -32.89 39.91
C ASN A 61 0.94 -32.96 40.78
N SER A 62 -0.12 -32.28 40.33
CA SER A 62 -1.41 -32.16 41.03
C SER A 62 -1.36 -31.42 42.37
N ARG A 63 -0.35 -30.59 42.60
CA ARG A 63 -0.17 -29.84 43.87
C ARG A 63 -0.31 -28.34 43.66
N SER A 64 -0.48 -27.64 44.78
CA SER A 64 -0.60 -26.19 44.77
C SER A 64 0.14 -25.53 45.93
N LEU A 65 0.68 -24.35 45.68
CA LEU A 65 1.23 -23.47 46.70
C LEU A 65 0.60 -22.08 46.53
N SER A 66 0.02 -21.55 47.60
CA SER A 66 -0.49 -20.18 47.64
C SER A 66 0.50 -19.25 48.34
N LEU A 67 0.85 -18.15 47.68
CA LEU A 67 1.76 -17.12 48.18
C LEU A 67 0.99 -15.84 48.51
N TYR A 68 1.21 -15.31 49.71
CA TYR A 68 0.61 -14.07 50.22
C TYR A 68 1.64 -12.92 50.35
N GLY A 69 2.84 -13.09 49.81
CA GLY A 69 3.90 -12.10 49.85
C GLY A 69 5.11 -12.50 49.02
N ASN A 70 6.14 -11.67 49.06
CA ASN A 70 7.28 -11.71 48.13
C ASN A 70 8.09 -13.01 48.18
N VAL A 71 8.77 -13.27 47.06
CA VAL A 71 9.73 -14.36 46.90
C VAL A 71 11.10 -13.75 46.61
N ASP A 72 12.04 -14.00 47.50
CA ASP A 72 13.46 -13.71 47.30
C ASP A 72 14.15 -15.01 46.88
N ASN A 73 14.49 -15.14 45.60
CA ASN A 73 14.91 -16.39 44.98
C ASN A 73 16.23 -16.19 44.24
N ASP A 74 17.30 -16.76 44.80
CA ASP A 74 18.61 -16.96 44.17
C ASP A 74 18.82 -18.41 43.70
N GLY A 75 17.82 -19.27 43.91
CA GLY A 75 17.82 -20.68 43.52
C GLY A 75 16.77 -20.96 42.44
N PHE A 76 15.91 -21.96 42.69
CA PHE A 76 14.77 -22.21 41.81
C PHE A 76 13.44 -22.41 42.55
N LEU A 77 12.35 -21.89 41.98
CA LEU A 77 10.97 -22.24 42.30
C LEU A 77 10.33 -22.92 41.09
N GLU A 78 9.87 -24.15 41.19
CA GLU A 78 9.51 -24.97 40.03
C GLU A 78 8.10 -25.56 40.13
N LEU A 79 7.36 -25.54 39.02
CA LEU A 79 6.17 -26.37 38.79
C LEU A 79 6.59 -27.60 37.97
N ALA A 80 6.43 -28.79 38.55
CA ALA A 80 6.78 -30.07 37.94
C ALA A 80 5.52 -30.92 37.66
N GLY A 81 4.57 -30.35 36.93
CA GLY A 81 3.36 -31.03 36.48
C GLY A 81 3.59 -31.83 35.20
N THR A 82 3.02 -33.03 35.12
CA THR A 82 3.21 -34.00 34.01
C THR A 82 1.90 -34.40 33.32
N GLY A 83 0.80 -33.73 33.63
CA GLY A 83 -0.51 -33.95 33.02
C GLY A 83 -1.70 -33.48 33.83
N ASN A 84 -1.51 -33.15 35.12
CA ASN A 84 -2.54 -32.57 35.96
C ASN A 84 -2.15 -31.16 36.40
N ASN A 85 -3.16 -30.33 36.67
CA ASN A 85 -2.99 -28.95 37.11
C ASN A 85 -2.07 -28.87 38.32
N THR A 86 -0.94 -28.19 38.13
CA THR A 86 0.09 -27.93 39.13
C THR A 86 0.26 -26.43 39.18
N VAL A 87 -0.02 -25.84 40.35
CA VAL A 87 -0.44 -24.44 40.42
C VAL A 87 0.33 -23.66 41.48
N LEU A 88 0.85 -22.50 41.09
CA LEU A 88 1.21 -21.46 42.05
C LEU A 88 0.09 -20.42 42.08
N ASN A 89 -0.52 -20.20 43.25
CA ASN A 89 -1.51 -19.14 43.43
C ASN A 89 -0.84 -17.89 44.02
N ILE A 90 -1.14 -16.75 43.42
CA ILE A 90 -0.70 -15.43 43.86
C ILE A 90 -1.90 -14.75 44.54
N GLU A 91 -1.86 -14.64 45.86
CA GLU A 91 -3.00 -14.20 46.68
C GLU A 91 -2.89 -12.72 47.12
N SER A 92 -1.77 -12.07 46.84
CA SER A 92 -1.53 -10.63 46.97
C SER A 92 -0.65 -10.13 45.83
N ASP A 93 -0.48 -8.82 45.68
CA ASP A 93 0.67 -8.30 44.94
C ASP A 93 1.95 -8.90 45.51
N LEU A 94 2.81 -9.44 44.63
CA LEU A 94 4.09 -9.99 45.03
C LEU A 94 5.16 -9.82 43.96
N THR A 95 6.40 -9.80 44.43
CA THR A 95 7.60 -9.71 43.59
C THR A 95 8.39 -11.01 43.67
N PHE A 96 8.81 -11.53 42.52
CA PHE A 96 9.92 -12.45 42.39
C PHE A 96 11.20 -11.64 42.24
N ALA A 97 12.03 -11.64 43.28
CA ALA A 97 13.31 -10.96 43.36
C ALA A 97 14.45 -11.99 43.45
N GLY A 98 15.69 -11.50 43.39
CA GLY A 98 16.89 -12.34 43.38
C GLY A 98 17.30 -12.79 41.98
N THR A 99 18.44 -13.47 41.92
CA THR A 99 19.10 -13.87 40.67
C THR A 99 18.65 -15.24 40.13
N GLY A 100 17.74 -15.88 40.85
CA GLY A 100 17.25 -17.23 40.56
C GLY A 100 16.17 -17.28 39.49
N GLU A 101 15.57 -18.46 39.36
CA GLU A 101 14.56 -18.72 38.34
C GLU A 101 13.26 -19.29 38.91
N PHE A 102 12.12 -18.85 38.36
CA PHE A 102 10.89 -19.63 38.36
C PHE A 102 10.88 -20.54 37.13
N ARG A 103 10.55 -21.83 37.30
CA ARG A 103 10.62 -22.84 36.24
C ARG A 103 9.29 -23.56 36.03
N TYR A 104 8.86 -23.68 34.79
CA TYR A 104 7.81 -24.62 34.38
C TYR A 104 8.45 -25.82 33.68
N VAL A 105 8.23 -27.03 34.20
CA VAL A 105 8.85 -28.27 33.70
C VAL A 105 7.80 -29.38 33.53
N GLY A 106 7.89 -30.13 32.43
CA GLY A 106 7.14 -31.37 32.18
C GLY A 106 5.71 -31.19 31.68
N GLY A 107 5.23 -29.97 31.48
CA GLY A 107 3.86 -29.69 31.07
C GLY A 107 3.59 -30.13 29.62
N ASN A 108 2.49 -30.84 29.37
CA ASN A 108 2.09 -31.29 28.04
C ASN A 108 1.02 -30.40 27.36
N SER A 109 0.55 -29.37 28.05
CA SER A 109 -0.42 -28.38 27.59
C SER A 109 -0.35 -27.14 28.49
N THR A 110 -0.78 -25.98 27.97
CA THR A 110 -0.80 -24.69 28.68
C THR A 110 -1.76 -24.69 29.89
N THR A 111 -2.51 -25.76 30.13
CA THR A 111 -3.37 -25.92 31.32
C THR A 111 -2.69 -26.62 32.50
N VAL A 112 -1.56 -27.31 32.27
CA VAL A 112 -0.91 -28.16 33.29
C VAL A 112 -0.19 -27.32 34.33
N ASN A 113 0.87 -26.62 33.93
CA ASN A 113 1.65 -25.80 34.84
C ASN A 113 1.21 -24.35 34.70
N ARG A 114 0.69 -23.76 35.79
CA ARG A 114 0.15 -22.39 35.75
C ARG A 114 0.46 -21.58 37.00
N ILE A 115 0.80 -20.32 36.78
CA ILE A 115 0.70 -19.29 37.82
C ILE A 115 -0.65 -18.60 37.62
N THR A 116 -1.42 -18.46 38.70
CA THR A 116 -2.77 -17.87 38.69
C THR A 116 -2.98 -17.06 39.97
N GLY A 117 -4.08 -16.32 40.05
CA GLY A 117 -4.52 -15.68 41.29
C GLY A 117 -6.04 -15.56 41.35
N THR A 118 -6.51 -14.79 42.34
CA THR A 118 -7.94 -14.50 42.48
C THR A 118 -8.33 -13.33 41.57
N PHE A 119 -9.18 -13.58 40.56
CA PHE A 119 -9.55 -12.59 39.54
C PHE A 119 -10.04 -11.24 40.07
N SER A 120 -10.83 -11.24 41.16
CA SER A 120 -11.38 -10.02 41.77
C SER A 120 -10.38 -9.23 42.62
N ALA A 121 -9.21 -9.82 42.93
CA ALA A 121 -8.20 -9.19 43.77
C ALA A 121 -7.24 -8.29 42.99
N ASN A 122 -7.17 -8.43 41.66
CA ASN A 122 -6.32 -7.63 40.77
C ASN A 122 -4.83 -7.70 41.14
N ASN A 123 -4.41 -8.84 41.67
CA ASN A 123 -3.04 -9.03 42.12
C ASN A 123 -2.06 -8.89 40.96
N THR A 124 -0.90 -8.31 41.24
CA THR A 124 0.19 -8.08 40.31
C THR A 124 1.37 -8.98 40.67
N LEU A 125 1.80 -9.79 39.73
CA LEU A 125 3.09 -10.48 39.80
C LEU A 125 4.16 -9.61 39.14
N THR A 126 5.15 -9.19 39.93
CA THR A 126 6.33 -8.49 39.42
C THR A 126 7.51 -9.46 39.30
N ASN A 127 8.05 -9.62 38.09
CA ASN A 127 9.33 -10.28 37.86
C ASN A 127 10.44 -9.22 37.88
N ALA A 128 11.24 -9.17 38.95
CA ALA A 128 12.27 -8.14 39.12
C ALA A 128 13.40 -8.29 38.09
N SER A 129 14.21 -7.23 37.92
CA SER A 129 15.19 -7.08 36.83
C SER A 129 16.22 -8.20 36.70
N GLU A 130 16.60 -8.85 37.79
CA GLU A 130 17.59 -9.93 37.79
C GLU A 130 16.97 -11.34 37.76
N HIS A 131 15.64 -11.42 37.91
CA HIS A 131 14.95 -12.69 38.05
C HIS A 131 14.44 -13.19 36.69
N THR A 132 14.41 -14.53 36.54
CA THR A 132 13.93 -15.19 35.33
C THR A 132 12.67 -16.02 35.59
N ILE A 133 11.66 -15.90 34.73
CA ILE A 133 10.55 -16.85 34.63
C ILE A 133 10.75 -17.64 33.33
N ARG A 134 11.03 -18.94 33.45
CA ARG A 134 11.38 -19.82 32.34
C ARG A 134 10.39 -20.97 32.19
N ALA A 135 9.84 -21.15 31.00
CA ALA A 135 9.07 -22.33 30.65
C ALA A 135 9.87 -23.21 29.70
N PHE A 136 10.23 -24.42 30.15
CA PHE A 136 10.94 -25.41 29.33
C PHE A 136 9.99 -26.21 28.41
N ASP A 137 8.74 -26.38 28.84
CA ASP A 137 7.70 -27.11 28.12
C ASP A 137 6.43 -26.23 28.04
N PHE A 138 5.23 -26.84 28.01
CA PHE A 138 4.00 -26.08 28.00
C PHE A 138 3.66 -25.46 29.36
N ALA A 139 3.31 -24.18 29.36
CA ALA A 139 3.04 -23.42 30.57
C ALA A 139 2.06 -22.27 30.35
N ASN A 140 1.51 -21.74 31.44
CA ASN A 140 0.70 -20.54 31.43
C ASN A 140 1.04 -19.59 32.57
N LEU A 141 1.40 -18.35 32.22
CA LEU A 141 1.61 -17.26 33.14
C LEU A 141 0.35 -16.41 33.20
N GLY A 142 -0.28 -16.42 34.36
CA GLY A 142 -1.36 -15.54 34.76
C GLY A 142 -2.77 -16.10 34.57
N PHE A 143 -2.98 -17.01 33.62
CA PHE A 143 -4.24 -17.74 33.40
C PHE A 143 -5.48 -16.81 33.41
N ASN A 144 -5.37 -15.64 32.78
CA ASN A 144 -6.41 -14.61 32.72
C ASN A 144 -6.87 -14.06 34.09
N SER A 145 -6.00 -14.09 35.12
CA SER A 145 -6.41 -13.82 36.50
C SER A 145 -5.55 -12.81 37.29
N ILE A 146 -4.32 -12.51 36.84
CA ILE A 146 -3.40 -11.58 37.51
C ILE A 146 -2.80 -10.59 36.52
N ASN A 147 -2.40 -9.42 37.02
CA ASN A 147 -1.56 -8.50 36.26
C ASN A 147 -0.11 -9.02 36.28
N ILE A 148 0.64 -8.69 35.23
CA ILE A 148 2.04 -9.13 35.07
C ILE A 148 2.89 -7.90 34.80
N ASN A 149 3.93 -7.70 35.62
CA ASN A 149 4.92 -6.65 35.44
C ASN A 149 6.30 -7.29 35.28
N ASN A 150 6.81 -7.32 34.05
CA ASN A 150 8.13 -7.88 33.75
C ASN A 150 9.19 -6.78 33.70
N GLN A 151 10.16 -6.86 34.60
CA GLN A 151 11.38 -6.05 34.59
C GLN A 151 12.62 -6.90 34.27
N GLY A 152 12.54 -8.22 34.50
CA GLY A 152 13.59 -9.19 34.20
C GLY A 152 13.35 -9.96 32.90
N LEU A 153 13.62 -11.28 32.93
CA LEU A 153 13.44 -12.17 31.77
C LEU A 153 12.22 -13.07 31.95
N ILE A 154 11.29 -13.04 30.99
CA ILE A 154 10.28 -14.08 30.78
C ILE A 154 10.67 -14.83 29.51
N VAL A 155 10.85 -16.15 29.58
CA VAL A 155 11.39 -16.92 28.46
C VAL A 155 10.64 -18.23 28.21
N ALA A 156 10.22 -18.41 26.95
CA ALA A 156 9.76 -19.68 26.40
C ALA A 156 10.98 -20.42 25.84
N ASP A 157 11.49 -21.35 26.61
CA ASP A 157 12.67 -22.15 26.30
C ASP A 157 12.21 -23.51 25.73
N GLY A 158 12.37 -23.72 24.43
CA GLY A 158 11.93 -24.95 23.77
C GLY A 158 12.76 -26.20 24.08
N SER A 159 13.77 -26.11 24.95
CA SER A 159 14.68 -27.22 25.27
C SER A 159 14.07 -28.36 26.10
N GLY A 160 12.79 -28.25 26.48
CA GLY A 160 12.05 -29.33 27.11
C GLY A 160 11.75 -30.51 26.18
N THR A 161 10.94 -31.45 26.68
CA THR A 161 10.74 -32.76 26.06
C THR A 161 9.72 -32.77 24.92
N THR A 162 8.86 -31.74 24.81
CA THR A 162 7.71 -31.76 23.89
C THR A 162 7.64 -30.59 22.90
N GLY A 163 8.64 -29.70 22.84
CA GLY A 163 8.52 -28.43 22.10
C GLY A 163 7.45 -27.54 22.74
N GLY A 164 7.85 -26.64 23.64
CA GLY A 164 6.92 -25.96 24.55
C GLY A 164 6.25 -24.71 23.97
N GLU A 165 4.98 -24.50 24.34
CA GLU A 165 4.30 -23.20 24.27
C GLU A 165 4.22 -22.57 25.66
N PHE A 166 4.77 -21.37 25.80
CA PHE A 166 4.56 -20.53 26.98
C PHE A 166 3.49 -19.48 26.70
N LEU A 167 2.30 -19.67 27.29
CA LEU A 167 1.19 -18.75 27.15
C LEU A 167 1.23 -17.67 28.25
N VAL A 168 1.45 -16.42 27.87
CA VAL A 168 1.30 -15.25 28.73
C VAL A 168 -0.11 -14.71 28.60
N ASN A 169 -0.92 -14.89 29.65
CA ASN A 169 -2.34 -14.56 29.69
C ASN A 169 -2.64 -13.71 30.93
N ALA A 170 -2.41 -12.41 30.79
CA ALA A 170 -2.70 -11.44 31.84
C ALA A 170 -4.20 -11.33 32.12
N ARG A 171 -4.54 -10.71 33.25
CA ARG A 171 -5.91 -10.56 33.75
C ARG A 171 -6.87 -9.95 32.73
N GLY A 172 -8.08 -10.48 32.74
CA GLY A 172 -9.29 -9.94 32.13
C GLY A 172 -9.73 -8.62 32.76
N GLY A 173 -9.51 -7.48 32.12
CA GLY A 173 -9.94 -6.19 32.67
C GLY A 173 -9.70 -4.99 31.78
N ALA A 174 -10.37 -3.87 32.09
CA ALA A 174 -10.08 -2.59 31.47
C ALA A 174 -8.72 -2.06 31.95
N GLY A 175 -7.90 -1.52 31.04
CA GLY A 175 -6.58 -0.96 31.33
C GLY A 175 -5.42 -1.91 31.02
N VAL A 176 -4.19 -1.44 31.24
CA VAL A 176 -2.94 -2.20 31.03
C VAL A 176 -2.79 -3.24 32.13
N ASN A 177 -2.81 -4.52 31.75
CA ASN A 177 -2.66 -5.64 32.70
C ASN A 177 -1.36 -6.44 32.48
N LEU A 178 -0.62 -6.11 31.43
CA LEU A 178 0.71 -6.64 31.12
C LEU A 178 1.65 -5.48 30.83
N THR A 179 2.73 -5.35 31.60
CA THR A 179 3.81 -4.39 31.36
C THR A 179 5.12 -5.13 31.19
N ASN A 180 5.88 -4.78 30.16
CA ASN A 180 7.23 -5.28 29.91
C ASN A 180 8.22 -4.11 29.79
N THR A 181 9.11 -4.01 30.76
CA THR A 181 10.29 -3.12 30.72
C THR A 181 11.60 -3.90 30.67
N GLY A 182 11.52 -5.23 30.81
CA GLY A 182 12.64 -6.15 30.62
C GLY A 182 12.57 -6.86 29.27
N THR A 183 12.79 -8.17 29.27
CA THR A 183 12.80 -9.00 28.06
C THR A 183 11.75 -10.11 28.15
N MET A 184 10.96 -10.25 27.10
CA MET A 184 10.19 -11.45 26.82
C MET A 184 10.79 -12.17 25.61
N ARG A 185 11.15 -13.45 25.74
CA ARG A 185 11.94 -14.17 24.73
C ARG A 185 11.34 -15.53 24.37
N ALA A 186 11.43 -15.90 23.11
CA ALA A 186 11.37 -17.29 22.66
C ALA A 186 12.77 -17.76 22.25
N GLU A 187 13.22 -18.91 22.77
CA GLU A 187 14.53 -19.49 22.48
C GLU A 187 14.49 -21.02 22.36
N ASN A 188 15.55 -21.61 21.78
CA ASN A 188 15.72 -23.06 21.62
C ASN A 188 14.52 -23.76 20.94
N GLY A 189 13.88 -23.11 19.97
CA GLY A 189 12.68 -23.65 19.30
C GLY A 189 11.37 -23.48 20.09
N GLY A 190 11.40 -22.78 21.21
CA GLY A 190 10.20 -22.48 22.01
C GLY A 190 9.25 -21.51 21.32
N THR A 191 7.97 -21.58 21.70
CA THR A 191 6.94 -20.60 21.28
C THR A 191 6.50 -19.77 22.47
N LEU A 192 6.74 -18.46 22.43
CA LEU A 192 6.13 -17.50 23.37
C LEU A 192 4.83 -16.98 22.78
N THR A 193 3.70 -17.33 23.40
CA THR A 193 2.37 -16.84 22.98
C THR A 193 1.89 -15.77 23.93
N ILE A 194 1.52 -14.61 23.39
CA ILE A 194 0.88 -13.53 24.16
C ILE A 194 -0.57 -13.40 23.66
N THR A 195 -1.52 -13.51 24.59
CA THR A 195 -2.96 -13.44 24.29
C THR A 195 -3.59 -12.19 24.86
N GLY A 196 -4.48 -11.58 24.06
CA GLY A 196 -5.32 -10.46 24.49
C GLY A 196 -6.71 -10.84 24.99
N SER A 197 -7.00 -12.13 25.19
CA SER A 197 -8.31 -12.62 25.63
C SER A 197 -8.83 -11.96 26.93
N GLY A 198 -7.94 -11.34 27.71
CA GLY A 198 -8.22 -10.57 28.92
C GLY A 198 -8.37 -9.05 28.74
N GLY A 199 -8.62 -8.52 27.54
CA GLY A 199 -8.73 -7.07 27.31
C GLY A 199 -7.56 -6.44 26.56
N GLY A 200 -6.55 -7.25 26.22
CA GLY A 200 -5.59 -6.95 25.15
C GLY A 200 -4.45 -6.00 25.50
N ALA A 201 -4.65 -5.03 26.37
CA ALA A 201 -3.67 -3.96 26.60
C ALA A 201 -2.35 -4.47 27.20
N PHE A 202 -1.29 -4.34 26.42
CA PHE A 202 0.09 -4.68 26.76
C PHE A 202 1.00 -3.47 26.49
N ASP A 203 1.51 -2.87 27.55
CA ASP A 203 2.57 -1.86 27.48
C ASP A 203 3.95 -2.51 27.45
N ASN A 204 4.65 -2.38 26.33
CA ASN A 204 6.02 -2.84 26.12
C ASN A 204 7.01 -1.66 26.04
N THR A 205 6.63 -0.47 26.52
CA THR A 205 7.48 0.73 26.46
C THR A 205 8.81 0.50 27.17
N GLY A 206 9.91 0.64 26.43
CA GLY A 206 11.27 0.39 26.93
C GLY A 206 11.64 -1.10 27.05
N GLY A 207 10.70 -2.02 26.79
CA GLY A 207 10.92 -3.46 26.80
C GLY A 207 11.30 -4.05 25.44
N LEU A 208 11.89 -5.25 25.50
CA LEU A 208 12.22 -6.09 24.35
C LEU A 208 11.31 -7.31 24.32
N ILE A 209 10.72 -7.58 23.16
CA ILE A 209 10.14 -8.88 22.84
C ILE A 209 10.97 -9.47 21.71
N GLU A 210 11.50 -10.69 21.88
CA GLU A 210 12.38 -11.29 20.87
C GLU A 210 12.11 -12.77 20.61
N ALA A 211 12.34 -13.16 19.34
CA ALA A 211 12.39 -14.55 18.92
C ALA A 211 13.80 -14.85 18.41
N LEU A 212 14.52 -15.72 19.13
CA LEU A 212 15.84 -16.18 18.70
C LEU A 212 15.73 -17.17 17.52
N ASP A 213 16.88 -17.67 17.06
CA ASP A 213 16.95 -18.61 15.94
C ASP A 213 16.02 -19.82 16.15
N ALA A 214 15.28 -20.17 15.09
CA ALA A 214 14.25 -21.22 15.07
C ALA A 214 13.11 -21.09 16.09
N SER A 215 12.96 -19.96 16.78
CA SER A 215 11.92 -19.72 17.78
C SER A 215 10.81 -18.81 17.28
N THR A 216 9.67 -18.83 17.99
CA THR A 216 8.47 -18.10 17.57
C THR A 216 7.91 -17.24 18.70
N VAL A 217 7.62 -15.99 18.41
CA VAL A 217 6.69 -15.18 19.22
C VAL A 217 5.36 -15.10 18.49
N ARG A 218 4.25 -15.34 19.20
CA ARG A 218 2.91 -15.38 18.61
C ARG A 218 1.92 -14.50 19.35
N PHE A 219 1.24 -13.63 18.61
CA PHE A 219 0.15 -12.79 19.10
C PHE A 219 -1.21 -13.34 18.69
N ILE A 220 -2.13 -13.45 19.66
CA ILE A 220 -3.48 -13.97 19.42
C ILE A 220 -4.54 -13.18 20.20
N SER A 221 -5.78 -13.33 19.75
CA SER A 221 -7.00 -12.97 20.48
C SER A 221 -7.00 -11.52 21.01
N GLY A 222 -6.49 -10.58 20.21
CA GLY A 222 -6.48 -9.15 20.51
C GLY A 222 -5.34 -8.69 21.42
N ALA A 223 -4.17 -9.32 21.35
CA ALA A 223 -2.98 -8.83 22.04
C ALA A 223 -2.61 -7.45 21.46
N ASN A 224 -2.69 -6.39 22.26
CA ASN A 224 -2.50 -5.00 21.84
C ASN A 224 -1.19 -4.46 22.45
N ILE A 225 -0.11 -4.50 21.68
CA ILE A 225 1.23 -4.12 22.11
C ILE A 225 1.45 -2.64 21.82
N THR A 226 1.88 -1.87 22.82
CA THR A 226 2.27 -0.46 22.65
C THR A 226 3.72 -0.27 23.08
N GLY A 227 4.53 0.38 22.26
CA GLY A 227 5.91 0.73 22.62
C GLY A 227 6.94 -0.39 22.51
N GLY A 228 8.21 0.00 22.61
CA GLY A 228 9.36 -0.90 22.70
C GLY A 228 9.78 -1.55 21.38
N THR A 229 10.58 -2.61 21.48
CA THR A 229 11.19 -3.27 20.32
C THR A 229 10.70 -4.71 20.16
N LEU A 230 10.32 -5.05 18.93
CA LEU A 230 10.11 -6.43 18.48
C LEU A 230 11.34 -6.86 17.67
N GLN A 231 11.99 -7.97 18.04
CA GLN A 231 13.25 -8.39 17.42
C GLN A 231 13.28 -9.87 17.06
N THR A 232 13.75 -10.20 15.86
CA THR A 232 14.12 -11.58 15.51
C THR A 232 15.64 -11.77 15.44
N GLN A 233 16.12 -13.00 15.62
CA GLN A 233 17.49 -13.38 15.30
C GLN A 233 17.48 -14.68 14.48
N GLY A 234 18.41 -14.83 13.55
CA GLY A 234 18.46 -16.02 12.68
C GLY A 234 17.12 -16.23 11.94
N SER A 235 16.55 -17.43 12.05
CA SER A 235 15.24 -17.78 11.50
C SER A 235 14.07 -17.54 12.45
N GLY A 236 14.25 -16.81 13.55
CA GLY A 236 13.17 -16.46 14.47
C GLY A 236 12.07 -15.66 13.79
N GLU A 237 10.82 -15.82 14.23
CA GLU A 237 9.67 -15.15 13.61
C GLU A 237 8.62 -14.64 14.61
N PHE A 238 7.90 -13.61 14.20
CA PHE A 238 6.69 -13.12 14.86
C PHE A 238 5.47 -13.50 14.04
N LEU A 239 4.45 -14.08 14.68
CA LEU A 239 3.22 -14.51 14.05
C LEU A 239 2.00 -13.81 14.65
N VAL A 240 1.11 -13.30 13.81
CA VAL A 240 -0.26 -12.95 14.19
C VAL A 240 -1.18 -14.03 13.61
N SER A 241 -1.82 -14.82 14.48
CA SER A 241 -2.62 -15.99 14.06
C SER A 241 -4.09 -15.91 14.48
N SER A 242 -4.62 -14.69 14.65
CA SER A 242 -6.03 -14.37 14.90
C SER A 242 -6.18 -12.85 14.80
N SER A 243 -6.25 -12.14 15.94
CA SER A 243 -6.19 -10.68 15.98
C SER A 243 -5.08 -10.21 16.93
N ALA A 244 -4.45 -9.10 16.59
CA ALA A 244 -3.51 -8.38 17.44
C ALA A 244 -3.52 -6.88 17.06
N ALA A 245 -2.95 -6.04 17.90
CA ALA A 245 -2.67 -4.65 17.58
C ALA A 245 -1.23 -4.26 17.96
N ILE A 246 -0.62 -3.35 17.20
CA ILE A 246 0.67 -2.74 17.52
C ILE A 246 0.59 -1.22 17.41
N ALA A 247 1.22 -0.49 18.32
CA ALA A 247 1.35 0.97 18.25
C ALA A 247 2.71 1.43 18.78
N ASP A 248 3.31 2.41 18.11
CA ASP A 248 4.56 3.05 18.57
C ASP A 248 5.73 2.08 18.81
N VAL A 249 5.87 1.04 17.97
CA VAL A 249 6.91 0.00 18.11
C VAL A 249 8.06 0.17 17.12
N VAL A 250 9.25 -0.26 17.52
CA VAL A 250 10.36 -0.56 16.61
C VAL A 250 10.25 -2.02 16.18
N ASN A 251 9.95 -2.26 14.90
CA ASN A 251 9.93 -3.59 14.32
C ASN A 251 11.30 -3.93 13.68
N ASP A 252 12.20 -4.49 14.49
CA ASP A 252 13.42 -5.19 14.03
C ASP A 252 13.14 -6.70 13.89
N ALA A 253 11.94 -7.07 13.45
CA ALA A 253 11.49 -8.44 13.38
C ALA A 253 10.95 -8.81 12.00
N THR A 254 11.02 -10.10 11.70
CA THR A 254 10.22 -10.73 10.64
C THR A 254 8.82 -10.99 11.20
N LEU A 255 7.90 -10.05 10.99
CA LEU A 255 6.50 -10.15 11.44
C LEU A 255 5.61 -10.63 10.29
N ARG A 256 4.85 -11.70 10.53
CA ARG A 256 3.89 -12.28 9.57
C ARG A 256 2.48 -12.28 10.15
N VAL A 257 1.55 -11.73 9.40
CA VAL A 257 0.10 -11.81 9.64
C VAL A 257 -0.43 -12.96 8.80
N LEU A 258 -0.86 -14.02 9.47
CA LEU A 258 -1.26 -15.25 8.80
C LEU A 258 -2.66 -15.15 8.19
N ASN A 259 -2.93 -16.02 7.22
CA ASN A 259 -4.24 -16.16 6.60
C ASN A 259 -5.41 -16.12 7.60
N ALA A 260 -6.47 -15.37 7.27
CA ALA A 260 -7.64 -15.14 8.12
C ALA A 260 -7.35 -14.40 9.44
N SER A 261 -6.24 -13.64 9.51
CA SER A 261 -5.88 -12.83 10.68
C SER A 261 -5.95 -11.33 10.40
N THR A 262 -6.01 -10.54 11.48
CA THR A 262 -6.00 -9.07 11.43
C THR A 262 -4.95 -8.52 12.38
N LEU A 263 -4.09 -7.65 11.87
CA LEU A 263 -3.20 -6.83 12.67
C LEU A 263 -3.68 -5.37 12.60
N THR A 264 -4.10 -4.81 13.73
CA THR A 264 -4.44 -3.39 13.83
C THR A 264 -3.19 -2.58 14.14
N ALA A 265 -3.06 -1.38 13.58
CA ALA A 265 -1.91 -0.51 13.83
C ALA A 265 -2.30 0.97 13.94
N ALA A 266 -1.47 1.71 14.69
CA ALA A 266 -1.55 3.17 14.85
C ALA A 266 -0.19 3.74 15.27
N GLY A 267 -0.06 5.07 15.23
CA GLY A 267 1.12 5.77 15.71
C GLY A 267 2.31 5.62 14.75
N THR A 268 3.52 5.51 15.28
CA THR A 268 4.73 5.33 14.44
C THR A 268 5.27 3.91 14.55
N ILE A 269 5.47 3.25 13.42
CA ILE A 269 6.14 1.95 13.36
C ILE A 269 7.47 2.14 12.64
N GLU A 270 8.57 2.05 13.39
CA GLU A 270 9.91 2.01 12.79
C GLU A 270 10.18 0.58 12.31
N ASN A 271 9.87 0.33 11.05
CA ASN A 271 10.07 -0.97 10.42
C ASN A 271 11.51 -1.06 9.88
N LEU A 272 12.37 -1.78 10.60
CA LEU A 272 13.75 -2.04 10.21
C LEU A 272 13.90 -3.33 9.38
N ARG A 273 12.88 -4.20 9.41
CA ARG A 273 12.87 -5.48 8.68
C ARG A 273 11.60 -5.65 7.86
N SER A 274 10.67 -6.52 8.26
CA SER A 274 9.51 -6.80 7.43
C SER A 274 8.23 -7.00 8.24
N ILE A 275 7.13 -6.46 7.71
CA ILE A 275 5.77 -6.80 8.08
C ILE A 275 5.13 -7.44 6.85
N THR A 276 4.62 -8.67 6.97
CA THR A 276 4.11 -9.44 5.82
C THR A 276 2.65 -9.83 6.05
N LEU A 277 1.78 -9.51 5.09
CA LEU A 277 0.46 -10.14 4.95
C LEU A 277 0.63 -11.44 4.14
N ASP A 278 0.37 -12.56 4.79
CA ASP A 278 0.56 -13.91 4.25
C ASP A 278 -0.78 -14.64 4.12
N GLY A 279 -1.61 -14.13 3.20
CA GLY A 279 -2.93 -14.67 2.90
C GLY A 279 -2.88 -15.79 1.87
N ASP A 280 -3.78 -16.77 1.99
CA ASP A 280 -3.96 -17.88 1.02
C ASP A 280 -5.46 -18.16 0.81
N GLY A 281 -6.21 -17.10 0.48
CA GLY A 281 -7.62 -17.20 0.06
C GLY A 281 -8.64 -16.64 1.04
N ASN A 282 -8.28 -16.41 2.31
CA ASN A 282 -9.11 -15.65 3.25
C ASN A 282 -8.53 -14.26 3.49
N ASN A 283 -9.38 -13.32 3.90
CA ASN A 283 -8.96 -11.96 4.18
C ASN A 283 -7.89 -11.94 5.27
N THR A 284 -6.77 -11.32 4.94
CA THR A 284 -5.61 -11.13 5.80
C THR A 284 -5.32 -9.65 5.79
N VAL A 285 -5.54 -9.02 6.95
CA VAL A 285 -5.82 -7.58 7.00
C VAL A 285 -4.83 -6.89 7.92
N PHE A 286 -4.28 -5.78 7.43
CA PHE A 286 -3.59 -4.82 8.27
C PHE A 286 -4.46 -3.56 8.36
N SER A 287 -4.98 -3.25 9.54
CA SER A 287 -6.04 -2.26 9.70
C SER A 287 -5.58 -1.05 10.50
N LEU A 288 -5.83 0.15 10.02
CA LEU A 288 -5.52 1.39 10.74
C LEU A 288 -6.64 1.71 11.73
N SER A 289 -6.30 1.82 13.01
CA SER A 289 -7.23 2.34 14.03
C SER A 289 -7.15 3.87 14.18
N ASP A 290 -6.00 4.45 13.83
CA ASP A 290 -5.72 5.88 13.81
C ASP A 290 -4.67 6.14 12.71
N ASP A 291 -4.18 7.38 12.59
CA ASP A 291 -3.04 7.71 11.74
C ASP A 291 -1.84 6.79 12.03
N LEU A 292 -1.17 6.37 10.96
CA LEU A 292 -0.06 5.46 11.00
C LEU A 292 1.08 5.96 10.12
N THR A 293 2.29 6.04 10.69
CA THR A 293 3.52 6.29 9.94
C THR A 293 4.38 5.03 9.93
N LEU A 294 4.67 4.50 8.74
CA LEU A 294 5.69 3.48 8.53
C LEU A 294 7.01 4.16 8.18
N THR A 295 8.03 3.96 9.00
CA THR A 295 9.39 4.50 8.79
C THR A 295 10.44 3.40 8.84
N GLY A 296 11.70 3.77 8.66
CA GLY A 296 12.82 2.83 8.58
C GLY A 296 13.02 2.24 7.17
N PRO A 297 14.14 1.53 6.93
CA PRO A 297 14.49 0.97 5.63
C PRO A 297 13.77 -0.35 5.31
N GLY A 298 12.92 -0.84 6.22
CA GLY A 298 12.22 -2.10 6.07
C GLY A 298 11.13 -2.08 5.00
N GLU A 299 10.46 -3.22 4.88
CA GLU A 299 9.44 -3.46 3.87
C GLU A 299 8.12 -3.94 4.48
N PHE A 300 6.99 -3.40 4.01
CA PHE A 300 5.69 -4.02 4.15
C PHE A 300 5.39 -4.88 2.91
N ARG A 301 4.99 -6.14 3.09
CA ARG A 301 4.91 -7.15 2.02
C ARG A 301 3.51 -7.74 1.89
N TYR A 302 3.01 -7.83 0.67
CA TYR A 302 1.83 -8.65 0.33
C TYR A 302 2.30 -9.93 -0.40
N ILE A 303 2.00 -11.10 0.17
CA ILE A 303 2.38 -12.42 -0.39
C ILE A 303 1.19 -13.37 -0.35
N GLY A 304 1.07 -14.26 -1.35
CA GLY A 304 0.06 -15.33 -1.41
C GLY A 304 -1.34 -14.86 -1.83
N GLY A 305 -1.51 -13.56 -2.07
CA GLY A 305 -2.79 -12.96 -2.44
C GLY A 305 -3.31 -13.45 -3.79
N ARG A 306 -4.34 -14.31 -3.76
CA ARG A 306 -4.99 -14.86 -4.96
C ARG A 306 -5.80 -13.85 -5.76
N ASN A 307 -6.21 -12.75 -5.13
CA ASN A 307 -6.90 -11.62 -5.73
C ASN A 307 -6.77 -10.40 -4.80
N THR A 308 -7.24 -9.24 -5.25
CA THR A 308 -7.11 -7.94 -4.56
C THR A 308 -7.92 -7.82 -3.26
N SER A 309 -8.76 -8.81 -2.91
CA SER A 309 -9.52 -8.82 -1.65
C SER A 309 -8.88 -9.65 -0.53
N VAL A 310 -7.91 -10.51 -0.86
CA VAL A 310 -7.27 -11.42 0.11
C VAL A 310 -6.36 -10.64 1.06
N ASN A 311 -5.33 -9.98 0.54
CA ASN A 311 -4.44 -9.17 1.36
C ASN A 311 -4.80 -7.71 1.20
N ARG A 312 -5.07 -7.03 2.32
CA ARG A 312 -5.42 -5.61 2.27
C ARG A 312 -4.87 -4.81 3.45
N ILE A 313 -4.49 -3.57 3.16
CA ILE A 313 -4.39 -2.52 4.17
C ILE A 313 -5.69 -1.71 4.11
N ASP A 314 -6.39 -1.59 5.24
CA ASP A 314 -7.66 -0.87 5.36
C ASP A 314 -7.71 -0.03 6.64
N GLY A 315 -8.86 0.62 6.89
CA GLY A 315 -9.18 1.30 8.14
C GLY A 315 -10.69 1.43 8.32
N SER A 316 -11.10 2.34 9.20
CA SER A 316 -12.52 2.61 9.46
C SER A 316 -13.04 3.76 8.60
N PHE A 317 -14.18 3.60 7.94
CA PHE A 317 -14.87 4.72 7.26
C PHE A 317 -15.21 5.89 8.20
N ALA A 318 -15.37 5.62 9.50
CA ALA A 318 -15.70 6.62 10.51
C ALA A 318 -14.51 7.51 10.89
N ASN A 319 -13.29 7.08 10.56
CA ASN A 319 -12.07 7.79 10.89
C ASN A 319 -11.41 8.30 9.59
N ASP A 320 -10.76 9.46 9.68
CA ASP A 320 -10.03 10.07 8.57
C ASP A 320 -8.56 9.65 8.58
N SER A 321 -8.31 8.37 8.90
CA SER A 321 -6.96 7.86 9.16
C SER A 321 -6.09 7.91 7.90
N THR A 322 -4.83 8.29 8.10
CA THR A 322 -3.82 8.42 7.05
C THR A 322 -2.71 7.41 7.27
N LEU A 323 -2.41 6.62 6.23
CA LEU A 323 -1.17 5.86 6.15
C LEU A 323 -0.08 6.74 5.52
N THR A 324 0.95 7.05 6.28
CA THR A 324 2.17 7.70 5.79
C THR A 324 3.25 6.65 5.54
N ASN A 325 3.63 6.44 4.29
CA ASN A 325 4.80 5.66 3.90
C ASN A 325 6.01 6.60 3.84
N ALA A 326 6.84 6.63 4.88
CA ALA A 326 7.93 7.59 4.98
C ALA A 326 9.05 7.31 3.96
N ALA A 327 9.87 8.33 3.70
CA ALA A 327 11.04 8.19 2.85
C ALA A 327 11.97 7.08 3.37
N GLY A 328 12.44 6.23 2.44
CA GLY A 328 13.28 5.07 2.76
C GLY A 328 12.52 3.78 3.06
N HIS A 329 11.22 3.84 3.37
CA HIS A 329 10.39 2.66 3.56
C HIS A 329 9.77 2.19 2.24
N THR A 330 9.53 0.88 2.13
CA THR A 330 8.91 0.25 0.94
C THR A 330 7.62 -0.48 1.30
N ILE A 331 6.56 -0.27 0.53
CA ILE A 331 5.37 -1.13 0.50
C ILE A 331 5.41 -1.90 -0.83
N ARG A 332 5.48 -3.22 -0.77
CA ARG A 332 5.64 -4.09 -1.94
C ARG A 332 4.60 -5.18 -1.97
N ALA A 333 3.92 -5.30 -3.10
CA ALA A 333 3.05 -6.44 -3.39
C ALA A 333 3.72 -7.35 -4.40
N PHE A 334 4.00 -8.60 -4.00
CA PHE A 334 4.55 -9.64 -4.89
C PHE A 334 3.45 -10.38 -5.66
N ASP A 335 2.29 -10.52 -5.02
CA ASP A 335 1.08 -11.11 -5.59
C ASP A 335 -0.05 -10.07 -5.58
N SER A 336 -1.32 -10.50 -5.59
CA SER A 336 -2.43 -9.54 -5.56
C SER A 336 -2.63 -8.92 -4.18
N GLY A 337 -3.02 -7.65 -4.14
CA GLY A 337 -3.31 -6.95 -2.90
C GLY A 337 -4.08 -5.64 -3.11
N ASN A 338 -4.53 -5.04 -2.02
CA ASN A 338 -5.16 -3.72 -2.05
C ASN A 338 -4.62 -2.84 -0.91
N LEU A 339 -4.21 -1.63 -1.27
CA LEU A 339 -3.80 -0.59 -0.37
C LEU A 339 -4.90 0.48 -0.31
N GLY A 340 -5.46 0.64 0.88
CA GLY A 340 -6.45 1.66 1.18
C GLY A 340 -7.89 1.13 1.21
N PHE A 341 -8.24 0.26 0.26
CA PHE A 341 -9.57 -0.35 0.11
C PHE A 341 -10.72 0.67 0.22
N GLY A 342 -10.51 1.90 -0.25
CA GLY A 342 -11.48 2.99 -0.19
C GLY A 342 -11.71 3.59 1.21
N THR A 343 -10.92 3.20 2.22
CA THR A 343 -11.18 3.50 3.64
C THR A 343 -10.22 4.49 4.30
N ILE A 344 -8.99 4.63 3.79
CA ILE A 344 -7.94 5.48 4.41
C ILE A 344 -7.33 6.44 3.40
N ASN A 345 -6.75 7.53 3.90
CA ASN A 345 -5.86 8.38 3.11
C ASN A 345 -4.48 7.73 2.99
N ILE A 346 -3.77 8.01 1.90
CA ILE A 346 -2.44 7.48 1.62
C ILE A 346 -1.51 8.65 1.33
N ASP A 347 -0.44 8.79 2.11
CA ASP A 347 0.62 9.77 1.92
C ASP A 347 1.96 9.05 1.68
N ASN A 348 2.42 9.04 0.44
CA ASN A 348 3.60 8.30 0.03
C ASN A 348 4.81 9.22 -0.20
N HIS A 349 5.81 9.11 0.68
CA HIS A 349 7.15 9.69 0.53
C HIS A 349 8.22 8.63 0.18
N GLY A 350 7.88 7.34 0.30
CA GLY A 350 8.75 6.20 0.02
C GLY A 350 8.47 5.55 -1.34
N LEU A 351 8.67 4.23 -1.40
CA LEU A 351 8.32 3.41 -2.57
C LEU A 351 7.06 2.60 -2.29
N ILE A 352 6.06 2.70 -3.16
CA ILE A 352 4.95 1.74 -3.24
C ILE A 352 5.06 1.03 -4.58
N VAL A 353 5.15 -0.30 -4.57
CA VAL A 353 5.51 -1.08 -5.76
C VAL A 353 4.67 -2.35 -5.93
N ALA A 354 4.15 -2.53 -7.15
CA ALA A 354 3.61 -3.79 -7.64
C ALA A 354 4.74 -4.57 -8.33
N ASP A 355 5.19 -5.65 -7.70
CA ASP A 355 6.29 -6.49 -8.15
C ASP A 355 5.74 -7.82 -8.67
N GLY A 356 5.78 -8.06 -9.98
CA GLY A 356 5.23 -9.26 -10.59
C GLY A 356 6.01 -10.56 -10.34
N SER A 357 7.05 -10.54 -9.50
CA SER A 357 7.91 -11.71 -9.21
C SER A 357 7.31 -12.74 -8.23
N GLY A 358 6.08 -12.54 -7.75
CA GLY A 358 5.37 -13.49 -6.90
C GLY A 358 4.97 -14.79 -7.60
N ALA A 359 4.25 -15.64 -6.85
CA ALA A 359 3.78 -16.93 -7.37
C ALA A 359 2.72 -16.77 -8.48
N THR A 360 2.02 -15.63 -8.47
CA THR A 360 1.12 -15.20 -9.53
C THR A 360 1.39 -13.74 -9.84
N ALA A 361 1.53 -13.37 -11.12
CA ALA A 361 1.59 -11.97 -11.53
C ALA A 361 0.26 -11.28 -11.16
N GLY A 362 0.23 -10.71 -9.95
CA GLY A 362 -0.95 -10.17 -9.33
C GLY A 362 -1.21 -8.72 -9.67
N GLU A 363 -2.42 -8.27 -9.36
CA GLU A 363 -2.78 -6.87 -9.39
C GLU A 363 -2.61 -6.27 -7.99
N PHE A 364 -1.86 -5.17 -7.89
CA PHE A 364 -1.84 -4.36 -6.68
C PHE A 364 -2.67 -3.09 -6.89
N VAL A 365 -3.74 -2.95 -6.13
CA VAL A 365 -4.64 -1.79 -6.23
C VAL A 365 -4.31 -0.76 -5.16
N ILE A 366 -4.16 0.49 -5.56
CA ILE A 366 -4.20 1.65 -4.66
C ILE A 366 -5.59 2.28 -4.80
N ASP A 367 -6.35 2.25 -3.71
CA ASP A 367 -7.71 2.77 -3.62
C ASP A 367 -7.83 3.59 -2.34
N GLY A 368 -7.51 4.89 -2.45
CA GLY A 368 -7.62 5.83 -1.35
C GLY A 368 -9.08 6.10 -0.97
N ARG A 369 -9.29 6.79 0.15
CA ARG A 369 -10.62 7.18 0.63
C ARG A 369 -11.42 7.95 -0.42
N GLY A 370 -12.75 7.74 -0.44
CA GLY A 370 -13.63 8.38 -1.42
C GLY A 370 -14.00 9.85 -1.16
N VAL A 371 -13.23 10.60 -0.38
CA VAL A 371 -13.47 12.02 -0.04
C VAL A 371 -12.17 12.84 -0.08
N GLY A 372 -12.23 14.07 -0.59
CA GLY A 372 -11.06 14.96 -0.71
C GLY A 372 -9.94 14.44 -1.62
N THR A 373 -8.72 14.96 -1.41
CA THR A 373 -7.47 14.35 -1.91
C THR A 373 -7.14 13.17 -1.03
N SER A 374 -7.19 11.96 -1.58
CA SER A 374 -7.08 10.72 -0.79
C SER A 374 -5.79 9.96 -1.00
N VAL A 375 -5.05 10.28 -2.07
CA VAL A 375 -3.71 9.77 -2.31
C VAL A 375 -2.79 10.94 -2.64
N VAL A 376 -1.76 11.14 -1.83
CA VAL A 376 -0.66 12.08 -2.07
C VAL A 376 0.60 11.26 -2.32
N ASN A 377 1.29 11.55 -3.43
CA ASN A 377 2.54 10.91 -3.79
C ASN A 377 3.62 11.98 -4.01
N THR A 378 4.60 11.99 -3.11
CA THR A 378 5.86 12.74 -3.22
C THR A 378 7.06 11.80 -3.41
N GLY A 379 6.84 10.49 -3.25
CA GLY A 379 7.80 9.42 -3.51
C GLY A 379 7.60 8.78 -4.88
N THR A 380 7.55 7.46 -4.91
CA THR A 380 7.36 6.68 -6.14
C THR A 380 6.25 5.65 -6.02
N LEU A 381 5.34 5.65 -7.01
CA LEU A 381 4.41 4.56 -7.29
C LEU A 381 4.94 3.79 -8.51
N ARG A 382 5.20 2.49 -8.37
CA ARG A 382 5.87 1.69 -9.42
C ARG A 382 5.16 0.39 -9.75
N ALA A 383 5.17 0.01 -11.02
CA ALA A 383 5.01 -1.38 -11.45
C ALA A 383 6.36 -1.91 -11.99
N GLU A 384 6.79 -3.09 -11.52
CA GLU A 384 8.03 -3.75 -11.96
C GLU A 384 7.90 -5.27 -12.08
N ASN A 385 8.87 -5.90 -12.75
CA ASN A 385 8.96 -7.36 -12.95
C ASN A 385 7.67 -7.98 -13.55
N GLY A 386 7.00 -7.29 -14.47
CA GLY A 386 5.72 -7.75 -15.05
C GLY A 386 4.49 -7.50 -14.17
N GLY A 387 4.65 -6.83 -13.02
CA GLY A 387 3.56 -6.46 -12.13
C GLY A 387 2.59 -5.45 -12.74
N THR A 388 1.36 -5.43 -12.23
CA THR A 388 0.36 -4.40 -12.55
C THR A 388 0.02 -3.59 -11.30
N LEU A 389 0.35 -2.29 -11.32
CA LEU A 389 -0.12 -1.34 -10.33
C LEU A 389 -1.40 -0.66 -10.84
N THR A 390 -2.51 -0.81 -10.13
CA THR A 390 -3.77 -0.17 -10.48
C THR A 390 -4.04 1.01 -9.56
N LEU A 391 -4.27 2.18 -10.13
CA LEU A 391 -4.74 3.37 -9.43
C LEU A 391 -6.26 3.47 -9.63
N SER A 392 -7.00 3.26 -8.55
CA SER A 392 -8.46 3.31 -8.53
C SER A 392 -8.94 4.66 -8.05
N GLY A 393 -9.78 5.31 -8.87
CA GLY A 393 -10.40 6.58 -8.52
C GLY A 393 -11.78 6.48 -7.87
N ALA A 394 -12.14 5.36 -7.25
CA ALA A 394 -13.45 5.21 -6.64
C ALA A 394 -13.71 6.33 -5.60
N GLY A 395 -14.86 7.01 -5.69
CA GLY A 395 -15.15 8.20 -4.88
C GLY A 395 -14.75 9.51 -5.57
N THR A 396 -13.82 10.29 -4.98
CA THR A 396 -13.32 11.55 -5.60
C THR A 396 -12.30 11.32 -6.71
N GLY A 397 -11.60 10.18 -6.63
CA GLY A 397 -10.57 9.78 -7.57
C GLY A 397 -9.31 10.62 -7.59
N ALA A 398 -9.07 11.47 -6.59
CA ALA A 398 -7.95 12.41 -6.58
C ALA A 398 -6.61 11.77 -6.15
N PHE A 399 -5.63 11.80 -7.06
CA PHE A 399 -4.22 11.48 -6.84
C PHE A 399 -3.40 12.75 -7.04
N ASP A 400 -2.89 13.33 -5.95
CA ASP A 400 -1.91 14.42 -6.03
C ASP A 400 -0.51 13.82 -6.18
N ASN A 401 0.07 14.01 -7.35
CA ASN A 401 1.40 13.53 -7.72
C ASN A 401 2.38 14.69 -7.93
N THR A 402 2.09 15.92 -7.49
CA THR A 402 2.84 17.15 -7.84
C THR A 402 4.37 17.05 -7.68
N SER A 403 4.85 16.31 -6.68
CA SER A 403 6.30 16.08 -6.45
C SER A 403 6.72 14.62 -6.62
N GLY A 404 5.83 13.77 -7.12
CA GLY A 404 6.00 12.33 -7.18
C GLY A 404 6.28 11.80 -8.58
N LEU A 405 6.72 10.54 -8.59
CA LEU A 405 6.90 9.73 -9.78
C LEU A 405 5.87 8.59 -9.80
N ILE A 406 5.20 8.40 -10.94
CA ILE A 406 4.42 7.19 -11.24
C ILE A 406 5.09 6.52 -12.42
N GLU A 407 5.50 5.27 -12.27
CA GLU A 407 6.29 4.60 -13.30
C GLU A 407 5.94 3.13 -13.56
N ALA A 408 6.03 2.75 -14.83
CA ALA A 408 5.97 1.37 -15.29
C ALA A 408 7.33 0.96 -15.88
N LEU A 409 8.02 0.02 -15.23
CA LEU A 409 9.25 -0.55 -15.76
C LEU A 409 8.97 -1.51 -16.91
N ASP A 410 10.03 -2.09 -17.50
CA ASP A 410 9.92 -3.01 -18.62
C ASP A 410 8.94 -4.15 -18.35
N ALA A 411 8.10 -4.46 -19.34
CA ALA A 411 7.00 -5.43 -19.28
C ALA A 411 5.94 -5.19 -18.17
N SER A 412 5.99 -4.08 -17.44
CA SER A 412 5.04 -3.75 -16.37
C SER A 412 3.98 -2.74 -16.80
N THR A 413 2.93 -2.62 -15.98
CA THR A 413 1.80 -1.73 -16.30
C THR A 413 1.37 -0.93 -15.07
N VAL A 414 1.23 0.38 -15.24
CA VAL A 414 0.39 1.21 -14.35
C VAL A 414 -0.95 1.40 -15.04
N ARG A 415 -2.05 1.09 -14.35
CA ARG A 415 -3.42 1.15 -14.88
C ARG A 415 -4.29 2.13 -14.11
N LEU A 416 -4.95 3.04 -14.81
CA LEU A 416 -5.91 4.01 -14.27
C LEU A 416 -7.34 3.50 -14.48
N ILE A 417 -8.13 3.43 -13.41
CA ILE A 417 -9.55 3.05 -13.48
C ILE A 417 -10.46 3.88 -12.58
N SER A 418 -11.77 3.68 -12.77
CA SER A 418 -12.85 4.13 -11.89
C SER A 418 -12.85 5.64 -11.61
N GLY A 419 -12.37 6.47 -12.55
CA GLY A 419 -12.28 7.92 -12.38
C GLY A 419 -10.97 8.41 -11.79
N ALA A 420 -9.89 7.62 -11.80
CA ALA A 420 -8.59 8.05 -11.30
C ALA A 420 -8.14 9.36 -11.98
N ASN A 421 -7.86 10.37 -11.18
CA ASN A 421 -7.51 11.73 -11.57
C ASN A 421 -6.12 12.07 -11.01
N ILE A 422 -5.13 12.14 -11.90
CA ILE A 422 -3.74 12.43 -11.53
C ILE A 422 -3.44 13.91 -11.79
N THR A 423 -3.00 14.61 -10.76
CA THR A 423 -2.52 16.00 -10.87
C THR A 423 -1.03 16.05 -10.59
N GLY A 424 -0.26 16.65 -11.49
CA GLY A 424 1.15 16.96 -11.22
C GLY A 424 2.15 15.82 -11.40
N GLY A 425 3.44 16.17 -11.26
CA GLY A 425 4.57 15.25 -11.25
C GLY A 425 4.90 14.63 -12.60
N THR A 426 5.55 13.46 -12.55
CA THR A 426 6.01 12.74 -13.74
C THR A 426 5.35 11.37 -13.85
N LEU A 427 4.84 11.08 -15.05
CA LEU A 427 4.45 9.76 -15.52
C LEU A 427 5.58 9.20 -16.39
N ARG A 428 6.15 8.05 -16.05
CA ARG A 428 7.28 7.46 -16.79
C ARG A 428 7.01 6.02 -17.20
N SER A 429 7.49 5.62 -18.37
CA SER A 429 7.63 4.20 -18.67
C SER A 429 8.99 3.86 -19.28
N VAL A 430 9.44 2.62 -19.07
CA VAL A 430 10.76 2.13 -19.52
C VAL A 430 10.58 0.87 -20.34
N GLY A 431 11.31 0.74 -21.45
CA GLY A 431 11.24 -0.44 -22.31
C GLY A 431 9.83 -0.64 -22.87
N SER A 432 9.24 -1.81 -22.65
CA SER A 432 7.85 -2.11 -23.00
C SER A 432 6.84 -1.76 -21.89
N GLY A 433 7.28 -1.08 -20.83
CA GLY A 433 6.41 -0.59 -19.78
C GLY A 433 5.37 0.40 -20.31
N GLU A 434 4.19 0.42 -19.70
CA GLU A 434 3.08 1.26 -20.15
C GLU A 434 2.28 1.84 -18.98
N ILE A 435 1.80 3.08 -19.16
CA ILE A 435 0.75 3.67 -18.33
C ILE A 435 -0.53 3.66 -19.16
N ARG A 436 -1.62 3.08 -18.64
CA ARG A 436 -2.86 2.94 -19.41
C ARG A 436 -4.11 3.41 -18.68
N ALA A 437 -4.96 4.14 -19.38
CA ALA A 437 -6.34 4.38 -18.96
C ALA A 437 -7.25 3.26 -19.49
N SER A 438 -7.80 2.45 -18.57
CA SER A 438 -8.67 1.32 -18.90
C SER A 438 -10.16 1.57 -18.59
N SER A 439 -10.46 2.74 -18.04
CA SER A 439 -11.81 3.30 -17.93
C SER A 439 -11.67 4.83 -17.83
N THR A 440 -12.75 5.54 -17.51
CA THR A 440 -12.69 6.99 -17.26
C THR A 440 -11.56 7.33 -16.29
N ALA A 441 -10.72 8.29 -16.69
CA ALA A 441 -9.60 8.81 -15.92
C ALA A 441 -9.39 10.29 -16.26
N ALA A 442 -8.59 10.99 -15.46
CA ALA A 442 -8.21 12.37 -15.71
C ALA A 442 -6.72 12.60 -15.44
N ILE A 443 -6.12 13.55 -16.17
CA ILE A 443 -4.75 14.03 -15.96
C ILE A 443 -4.68 15.55 -16.02
N SER A 444 -3.82 16.16 -15.21
CA SER A 444 -3.57 17.62 -15.25
C SER A 444 -2.17 17.97 -14.79
N ASP A 445 -1.62 19.05 -15.37
CA ASP A 445 -0.42 19.74 -14.90
C ASP A 445 0.83 18.85 -14.69
N LEU A 446 1.06 17.89 -15.59
CA LEU A 446 2.09 16.85 -15.41
C LEU A 446 3.06 16.72 -16.60
N ILE A 447 4.16 16.01 -16.36
CA ILE A 447 5.12 15.57 -17.37
C ILE A 447 4.76 14.12 -17.77
N ASN A 448 4.51 13.89 -19.05
CA ASN A 448 4.38 12.55 -19.61
C ASN A 448 5.67 12.12 -20.32
N ASP A 449 6.52 11.38 -19.62
CA ASP A 449 7.71 10.68 -20.14
C ASP A 449 7.42 9.17 -20.30
N SER A 450 6.22 8.86 -20.80
CA SER A 450 5.74 7.48 -20.90
C SER A 450 5.09 7.19 -22.24
N ASN A 451 4.97 5.91 -22.56
CA ASN A 451 3.93 5.43 -23.45
C ASN A 451 2.60 5.40 -22.67
N PHE A 452 1.82 6.48 -22.77
CA PHE A 452 0.49 6.55 -22.20
C PHE A 452 -0.53 6.02 -23.22
N ARG A 453 -1.29 4.99 -22.86
CA ARG A 453 -2.31 4.38 -23.74
C ARG A 453 -3.73 4.57 -23.20
N ILE A 454 -4.62 5.12 -24.01
CA ILE A 454 -6.04 5.25 -23.73
C ILE A 454 -6.75 4.14 -24.51
N THR A 455 -7.28 3.15 -23.79
CA THR A 455 -7.82 1.95 -24.41
C THR A 455 -9.17 2.19 -25.11
N ASN A 456 -9.52 1.32 -26.05
CA ASN A 456 -10.78 1.37 -26.80
C ASN A 456 -12.00 1.60 -25.91
N ASN A 457 -12.91 2.50 -26.32
CA ASN A 457 -14.12 2.86 -25.59
C ASN A 457 -13.84 3.53 -24.22
N THR A 458 -12.72 4.25 -24.10
CA THR A 458 -12.35 4.99 -22.89
C THR A 458 -12.35 6.50 -23.14
N SER A 459 -12.67 7.26 -22.08
CA SER A 459 -12.54 8.71 -22.04
C SER A 459 -11.44 9.11 -21.06
N LEU A 460 -10.48 9.90 -21.50
CA LEU A 460 -9.52 10.60 -20.65
C LEU A 460 -9.88 12.08 -20.58
N THR A 461 -10.02 12.65 -19.39
CA THR A 461 -10.11 14.11 -19.25
C THR A 461 -8.71 14.70 -19.09
N ALA A 462 -8.36 15.71 -19.87
CA ALA A 462 -7.07 16.40 -19.78
C ALA A 462 -7.26 17.91 -19.64
N THR A 463 -6.45 18.57 -18.81
CA THR A 463 -6.47 20.03 -18.63
C THR A 463 -5.13 20.53 -18.11
N GLY A 464 -4.93 21.84 -18.11
CA GLY A 464 -3.71 22.47 -17.64
C GLY A 464 -2.57 22.28 -18.63
N THR A 465 -1.35 22.20 -18.12
CA THR A 465 -0.16 21.97 -18.96
C THR A 465 0.27 20.52 -18.92
N ILE A 466 0.37 19.87 -20.08
CA ILE A 466 0.97 18.54 -20.22
C ILE A 466 2.28 18.69 -21.00
N GLU A 467 3.41 18.48 -20.34
CA GLU A 467 4.71 18.34 -21.00
C GLU A 467 4.86 16.90 -21.49
N ASN A 468 4.50 16.67 -22.75
CA ASN A 468 4.56 15.35 -23.37
C ASN A 468 5.94 15.14 -23.98
N LEU A 469 6.77 14.34 -23.30
CA LEU A 469 8.08 13.89 -23.79
C LEU A 469 7.98 12.54 -24.51
N GLY A 470 6.98 11.74 -24.14
CA GLY A 470 6.69 10.44 -24.74
C GLY A 470 5.54 10.48 -25.75
N SER A 471 4.60 9.55 -25.61
CA SER A 471 3.42 9.48 -26.49
C SER A 471 2.14 9.28 -25.69
N ILE A 472 1.04 9.87 -26.18
CA ILE A 472 -0.33 9.58 -25.72
C ILE A 472 -1.09 8.95 -26.88
N THR A 473 -1.37 7.65 -26.79
CA THR A 473 -2.04 6.89 -27.84
C THR A 473 -3.51 6.67 -27.52
N LEU A 474 -4.40 7.04 -28.45
CA LEU A 474 -5.82 6.68 -28.43
C LEU A 474 -6.02 5.46 -29.31
N ASP A 475 -6.49 4.36 -28.72
CA ASP A 475 -6.81 3.16 -29.49
C ASP A 475 -8.27 3.06 -29.80
N ASN A 476 -8.58 2.75 -31.06
CA ASN A 476 -9.92 2.42 -31.48
C ASN A 476 -9.92 1.08 -32.22
N THR A 477 -10.59 0.11 -31.62
CA THR A 477 -10.78 -1.24 -32.16
C THR A 477 -12.27 -1.50 -32.44
N GLY A 478 -13.02 -0.45 -32.78
CA GLY A 478 -14.44 -0.49 -33.12
C GLY A 478 -15.28 0.58 -32.44
N ASN A 479 -14.82 1.14 -31.31
CA ASN A 479 -15.52 2.19 -30.56
C ASN A 479 -14.63 3.42 -30.39
N SER A 480 -15.27 4.59 -30.37
CA SER A 480 -14.57 5.85 -30.19
C SER A 480 -13.84 5.90 -28.84
N THR A 481 -12.60 6.37 -28.88
CA THR A 481 -11.80 6.71 -27.70
C THR A 481 -11.55 8.21 -27.72
N VAL A 482 -11.67 8.84 -26.55
CA VAL A 482 -11.80 10.30 -26.49
C VAL A 482 -10.86 10.89 -25.45
N ILE A 483 -10.13 11.94 -25.83
CA ILE A 483 -9.61 12.93 -24.87
C ILE A 483 -10.62 14.07 -24.80
N ASN A 484 -11.11 14.35 -23.60
CA ASN A 484 -12.00 15.46 -23.30
C ASN A 484 -11.22 16.57 -22.58
N LEU A 485 -11.31 17.80 -23.07
CA LEU A 485 -10.79 18.97 -22.36
C LEU A 485 -11.65 19.25 -21.11
N GLY A 486 -11.02 19.19 -19.94
CA GLY A 486 -11.62 19.61 -18.66
C GLY A 486 -11.57 21.13 -18.44
N GLY A 487 -10.83 21.82 -19.29
CA GLY A 487 -10.53 23.24 -19.31
C GLY A 487 -9.53 23.48 -20.45
N ASP A 488 -8.84 24.61 -20.44
CA ASP A 488 -7.73 24.82 -21.39
C ASP A 488 -6.68 23.71 -21.22
N LEU A 489 -6.11 23.29 -22.34
CA LEU A 489 -5.08 22.24 -22.40
C LEU A 489 -3.93 22.74 -23.26
N LEU A 490 -2.76 22.87 -22.65
CA LEU A 490 -1.50 23.21 -23.30
C LEU A 490 -0.64 21.95 -23.41
N LEU A 491 -0.39 21.49 -24.64
CA LEU A 491 0.54 20.40 -24.94
C LEU A 491 1.90 21.01 -25.30
N THR A 492 2.93 20.63 -24.55
CA THR A 492 4.34 21.02 -24.78
C THR A 492 5.22 19.78 -24.90
N GLY A 493 6.52 19.98 -25.16
CA GLY A 493 7.48 18.91 -25.33
C GLY A 493 7.49 18.30 -26.74
N PRO A 494 8.51 17.50 -27.07
CA PRO A 494 8.71 16.93 -28.41
C PRO A 494 7.84 15.70 -28.69
N GLY A 495 7.03 15.27 -27.73
CA GLY A 495 6.20 14.09 -27.81
C GLY A 495 5.03 14.22 -28.79
N GLU A 496 4.23 13.17 -28.86
CA GLU A 496 3.07 13.14 -29.75
C GLU A 496 1.79 12.57 -29.13
N ILE A 497 0.64 13.08 -29.59
CA ILE A 497 -0.64 12.37 -29.49
C ILE A 497 -0.84 11.53 -30.75
N ARG A 498 -1.21 10.26 -30.60
CA ARG A 498 -1.39 9.30 -31.69
C ARG A 498 -2.82 8.78 -31.74
N TYR A 499 -3.48 8.92 -32.89
CA TYR A 499 -4.76 8.28 -33.16
C TYR A 499 -4.48 6.98 -33.91
N VAL A 500 -4.76 5.83 -33.29
CA VAL A 500 -4.49 4.51 -33.85
C VAL A 500 -5.78 3.69 -33.96
N GLY A 501 -6.03 3.16 -35.15
CA GLY A 501 -7.26 2.47 -35.50
C GLY A 501 -8.47 3.41 -35.64
N GLY A 502 -9.64 2.80 -35.82
CA GLY A 502 -10.89 3.50 -36.09
C GLY A 502 -11.38 3.33 -37.53
N SER A 503 -12.51 3.98 -37.80
CA SER A 503 -13.20 3.97 -39.08
C SER A 503 -13.93 5.30 -39.27
N THR A 504 -14.57 5.50 -40.42
CA THR A 504 -15.37 6.71 -40.66
C THR A 504 -16.59 6.86 -39.74
N THR A 505 -17.02 5.80 -39.04
CA THR A 505 -18.18 5.82 -38.13
C THR A 505 -17.81 5.72 -36.66
N SER A 506 -16.57 5.32 -36.35
CA SER A 506 -16.01 5.26 -35.01
C SER A 506 -14.60 5.81 -35.05
N VAL A 507 -14.41 7.03 -34.53
CA VAL A 507 -13.15 7.76 -34.63
C VAL A 507 -12.54 7.97 -33.25
N ASN A 508 -11.22 7.98 -33.20
CA ASN A 508 -10.51 8.58 -32.08
C ASN A 508 -10.75 10.09 -32.10
N ARG A 509 -10.89 10.71 -30.92
CA ARG A 509 -11.30 12.12 -30.83
C ARG A 509 -10.57 12.89 -29.74
N ILE A 510 -10.26 14.16 -30.02
CA ILE A 510 -10.06 15.19 -28.99
C ILE A 510 -11.25 16.16 -29.07
N ALA A 511 -11.93 16.38 -27.94
CA ALA A 511 -13.12 17.23 -27.84
C ALA A 511 -13.20 17.90 -26.46
N GLY A 512 -14.30 18.60 -26.18
CA GLY A 512 -14.56 19.17 -24.86
C GLY A 512 -16.02 19.55 -24.66
N ALA A 513 -16.33 20.15 -23.52
CA ALA A 513 -17.66 20.67 -23.26
C ALA A 513 -17.90 21.95 -24.06
N PHE A 514 -18.93 21.97 -24.91
CA PHE A 514 -19.25 23.18 -25.68
C PHE A 514 -19.54 24.40 -24.79
N ALA A 515 -20.00 24.27 -23.55
CA ALA A 515 -20.20 25.46 -22.70
C ALA A 515 -18.89 26.08 -22.16
N ALA A 516 -17.78 25.34 -22.17
CA ALA A 516 -16.56 25.71 -21.45
C ALA A 516 -15.61 26.63 -22.24
N ASP A 517 -15.83 26.79 -23.55
CA ASP A 517 -14.98 27.60 -24.46
C ASP A 517 -13.46 27.28 -24.36
N SER A 518 -13.15 26.02 -24.08
CA SER A 518 -11.78 25.57 -23.84
C SER A 518 -10.94 25.56 -25.11
N THR A 519 -9.66 25.88 -24.95
CA THR A 519 -8.67 25.90 -26.03
C THR A 519 -7.67 24.75 -25.87
N LEU A 520 -7.50 23.97 -26.94
CA LEU A 520 -6.35 23.08 -27.10
C LEU A 520 -5.22 23.86 -27.77
N THR A 521 -4.09 24.00 -27.08
CA THR A 521 -2.86 24.57 -27.63
C THR A 521 -1.85 23.47 -27.90
N ASN A 522 -1.50 23.25 -29.17
CA ASN A 522 -0.44 22.36 -29.61
C ASN A 522 0.86 23.17 -29.83
N SER A 523 1.79 23.15 -28.87
CA SER A 523 2.99 23.99 -28.93
C SER A 523 3.95 23.61 -30.06
N ALA A 524 4.90 24.50 -30.37
CA ALA A 524 5.80 24.40 -31.52
C ALA A 524 6.54 23.06 -31.69
N ASP A 525 6.93 22.41 -30.60
CA ASP A 525 7.67 21.15 -30.64
C ASP A 525 6.78 19.90 -30.59
N HIS A 526 5.48 20.07 -30.34
CA HIS A 526 4.55 18.95 -30.12
C HIS A 526 3.83 18.54 -31.40
N THR A 527 3.52 17.24 -31.51
CA THR A 527 2.81 16.66 -32.65
C THR A 527 1.47 16.04 -32.27
N ILE A 528 0.42 16.32 -33.06
CA ILE A 528 -0.83 15.57 -33.04
C ILE A 528 -0.92 14.81 -34.37
N ARG A 529 -0.87 13.48 -34.30
CA ARG A 529 -0.79 12.61 -35.48
C ARG A 529 -1.93 11.61 -35.50
N ALA A 530 -2.65 11.57 -36.61
CA ALA A 530 -3.64 10.53 -36.87
C ALA A 530 -3.13 9.58 -37.94
N PHE A 531 -2.93 8.31 -37.56
CA PHE A 531 -2.55 7.23 -38.49
C PHE A 531 -3.76 6.65 -39.24
N ASP A 532 -4.92 6.70 -38.60
CA ASP A 532 -6.20 6.20 -39.10
C ASP A 532 -7.26 7.32 -38.96
N SER A 533 -8.56 6.98 -38.98
CA SER A 533 -9.63 7.99 -38.89
C SER A 533 -9.66 8.69 -37.52
N GLY A 534 -9.62 10.02 -37.53
CA GLY A 534 -9.59 10.86 -36.33
C GLY A 534 -10.39 12.15 -36.45
N ASP A 535 -10.73 12.72 -35.30
CA ASP A 535 -11.52 13.95 -35.19
C ASP A 535 -10.89 14.86 -34.13
N LEU A 536 -10.40 16.01 -34.57
CA LEU A 536 -9.79 17.04 -33.73
C LEU A 536 -10.75 18.20 -33.57
N GLY A 537 -11.22 18.39 -32.33
CA GLY A 537 -12.09 19.48 -31.92
C GLY A 537 -13.57 19.12 -31.89
N PHE A 538 -14.04 18.31 -32.85
CA PHE A 538 -15.43 17.90 -33.00
C PHE A 538 -16.47 19.04 -32.90
N GLY A 539 -16.11 20.26 -33.29
CA GLY A 539 -17.02 21.40 -33.19
C GLY A 539 -17.21 21.93 -31.76
N THR A 540 -16.38 21.51 -30.79
CA THR A 540 -16.61 21.78 -29.36
C THR A 540 -15.58 22.66 -28.68
N ILE A 541 -14.32 22.67 -29.17
CA ILE A 541 -13.18 23.38 -28.57
C ILE A 541 -12.48 24.28 -29.57
N ASN A 542 -11.80 25.31 -29.07
CA ASN A 542 -10.89 26.11 -29.87
C ASN A 542 -9.57 25.34 -30.06
N ILE A 543 -8.89 25.57 -31.18
CA ILE A 543 -7.63 24.91 -31.53
C ILE A 543 -6.60 26.00 -31.85
N ASP A 544 -5.49 26.03 -31.11
CA ASP A 544 -4.30 26.82 -31.44
C ASP A 544 -3.15 25.87 -31.77
N ASN A 545 -2.80 25.80 -33.05
CA ASN A 545 -1.70 24.98 -33.53
C ASN A 545 -0.46 25.82 -33.80
N GLN A 546 0.56 25.63 -32.97
CA GLN A 546 1.89 26.20 -33.14
C GLN A 546 2.90 25.13 -33.60
N GLY A 547 2.62 23.85 -33.32
CA GLY A 547 3.41 22.69 -33.74
C GLY A 547 2.90 22.00 -35.01
N LEU A 548 2.90 20.67 -35.00
CA LEU A 548 2.46 19.84 -36.13
C LEU A 548 1.13 19.15 -35.83
N ILE A 549 0.11 19.39 -36.66
CA ILE A 549 -1.07 18.52 -36.78
C ILE A 549 -0.95 17.77 -38.10
N VAL A 550 -1.04 16.44 -38.08
CA VAL A 550 -0.79 15.63 -39.27
C VAL A 550 -1.76 14.46 -39.43
N ALA A 551 -2.30 14.33 -40.64
CA ALA A 551 -3.00 13.15 -41.13
C ALA A 551 -1.99 12.27 -41.88
N ASP A 552 -1.64 11.13 -41.28
CA ASP A 552 -0.63 10.20 -41.78
C ASP A 552 -1.32 8.92 -42.26
N GLY A 553 -1.32 8.68 -43.57
CA GLY A 553 -1.99 7.52 -44.16
C GLY A 553 -1.32 6.16 -43.94
N SER A 554 -0.27 6.08 -43.11
CA SER A 554 0.47 4.85 -42.83
C SER A 554 -0.20 3.87 -41.85
N GLY A 555 -1.40 4.20 -41.34
CA GLY A 555 -2.19 3.30 -40.49
C GLY A 555 -2.76 2.08 -41.21
N ALA A 556 -3.55 1.28 -40.47
CA ALA A 556 -4.16 0.05 -41.00
C ALA A 556 -5.20 0.34 -42.09
N THR A 557 -5.82 1.51 -42.02
CA THR A 557 -6.71 2.06 -43.03
C THR A 557 -6.29 3.49 -43.33
N PRO A 558 -6.10 3.90 -44.61
CA PRO A 558 -5.78 5.30 -44.93
C PRO A 558 -6.86 6.23 -44.36
N GLY A 559 -6.52 6.87 -43.25
CA GLY A 559 -7.44 7.60 -42.41
C GLY A 559 -7.64 9.04 -42.85
N GLU A 560 -8.81 9.58 -42.50
CA GLU A 560 -9.09 11.01 -42.57
C GLU A 560 -8.99 11.60 -41.16
N LEU A 561 -8.16 12.64 -40.99
CA LEU A 561 -8.20 13.50 -39.81
C LEU A 561 -9.09 14.70 -40.12
N VAL A 562 -10.21 14.80 -39.42
CA VAL A 562 -11.08 15.97 -39.50
C VAL A 562 -10.65 16.97 -38.43
N VAL A 563 -10.30 18.19 -38.84
CA VAL A 563 -10.08 19.34 -37.94
C VAL A 563 -11.33 20.20 -37.98
N ASN A 564 -12.01 20.32 -36.84
CA ASN A 564 -13.26 21.05 -36.71
C ASN A 564 -13.27 21.82 -35.38
N GLY A 565 -12.88 23.08 -35.43
CA GLY A 565 -12.92 23.99 -34.29
C GLY A 565 -14.35 24.26 -33.82
N ARG A 566 -14.46 24.87 -32.63
CA ARG A 566 -15.70 25.18 -31.92
C ARG A 566 -16.78 25.80 -32.83
N SER A 567 -18.02 25.33 -32.68
CA SER A 567 -19.20 25.82 -33.39
C SER A 567 -19.70 27.19 -32.89
N SER A 568 -18.92 28.24 -33.10
CA SER A 568 -19.23 29.60 -32.65
C SER A 568 -18.84 30.67 -33.69
N SER A 569 -19.31 31.91 -33.51
CA SER A 569 -18.92 33.02 -34.40
C SER A 569 -17.52 33.53 -34.04
N GLY A 570 -16.58 33.44 -34.97
CA GLY A 570 -15.21 33.95 -34.79
C GLY A 570 -14.16 32.94 -35.27
N VAL A 571 -12.88 33.27 -35.08
CA VAL A 571 -11.75 32.36 -35.30
C VAL A 571 -11.73 31.31 -34.21
N THR A 572 -11.83 30.04 -34.58
CA THR A 572 -11.83 28.91 -33.64
C THR A 572 -10.73 27.89 -33.93
N VAL A 573 -10.04 28.04 -35.06
CA VAL A 573 -8.80 27.34 -35.37
C VAL A 573 -7.75 28.37 -35.77
N ILE A 574 -6.68 28.47 -34.99
CA ILE A 574 -5.49 29.26 -35.28
C ILE A 574 -4.38 28.28 -35.66
N ASN A 575 -3.71 28.51 -36.77
CA ASN A 575 -2.55 27.75 -37.21
C ASN A 575 -1.39 28.70 -37.49
N THR A 576 -0.44 28.74 -36.56
CA THR A 576 0.87 29.38 -36.73
C THR A 576 1.98 28.35 -36.98
N GLY A 577 1.69 27.07 -36.77
CA GLY A 577 2.55 25.94 -37.09
C GLY A 577 2.24 25.31 -38.45
N THR A 578 2.21 23.97 -38.49
CA THR A 578 1.94 23.19 -39.70
C THR A 578 0.72 22.28 -39.52
N MET A 579 -0.20 22.31 -40.47
CA MET A 579 -1.23 21.29 -40.67
C MET A 579 -0.93 20.51 -41.95
N ARG A 580 -0.74 19.19 -41.87
CA ARG A 580 -0.20 18.37 -42.98
C ARG A 580 -1.04 17.14 -43.28
N ALA A 581 -1.13 16.77 -44.55
CA ALA A 581 -1.45 15.42 -45.00
C ALA A 581 -0.20 14.74 -45.57
N GLU A 582 0.10 13.52 -45.14
CA GLU A 582 1.26 12.74 -45.61
C GLU A 582 0.97 11.23 -45.73
N ASN A 583 1.86 10.52 -46.43
CA ASN A 583 1.78 9.06 -46.63
C ASN A 583 0.43 8.56 -47.18
N GLY A 584 -0.23 9.35 -48.03
CA GLY A 584 -1.56 9.01 -48.55
C GLY A 584 -2.73 9.36 -47.62
N GLY A 585 -2.45 10.04 -46.51
CA GLY A 585 -3.45 10.51 -45.56
C GLY A 585 -4.31 11.64 -46.12
N THR A 586 -5.48 11.83 -45.51
CA THR A 586 -6.37 12.94 -45.81
C THR A 586 -6.55 13.84 -44.59
N LEU A 587 -6.17 15.11 -44.70
CA LEU A 587 -6.50 16.14 -43.72
C LEU A 587 -7.74 16.91 -44.18
N ALA A 588 -8.82 16.88 -43.43
CA ALA A 588 -10.05 17.60 -43.74
C ALA A 588 -10.26 18.78 -42.79
N LEU A 589 -10.24 20.00 -43.33
CA LEU A 589 -10.57 21.22 -42.61
C LEU A 589 -12.07 21.46 -42.75
N SER A 590 -12.80 21.30 -41.65
CA SER A 590 -14.26 21.39 -41.63
C SER A 590 -14.73 22.73 -41.09
N GLY A 591 -15.61 23.40 -41.84
CA GLY A 591 -16.25 24.64 -41.40
C GLY A 591 -17.62 24.47 -40.75
N ALA A 592 -18.03 23.23 -40.44
CA ALA A 592 -19.35 22.95 -39.87
C ALA A 592 -19.61 23.72 -38.56
N GLY A 593 -18.56 24.17 -37.87
CA GLY A 593 -18.59 25.00 -36.66
C GLY A 593 -18.39 26.52 -36.85
N GLY A 594 -18.76 27.12 -37.98
CA GLY A 594 -18.59 28.57 -38.18
C GLY A 594 -17.37 28.94 -39.03
N GLY A 595 -16.55 27.95 -39.38
CA GLY A 595 -15.78 27.98 -40.62
C GLY A 595 -14.44 28.70 -40.59
N GLN A 596 -14.04 29.38 -39.52
CA GLN A 596 -12.85 30.25 -39.59
C GLN A 596 -11.57 29.54 -39.16
N PHE A 597 -10.66 29.38 -40.11
CA PHE A 597 -9.27 28.97 -39.93
C PHE A 597 -8.36 30.19 -40.18
N ASP A 598 -7.74 30.71 -39.12
CA ASP A 598 -6.68 31.70 -39.23
C ASP A 598 -5.35 30.96 -39.38
N ASN A 599 -4.78 31.01 -40.58
CA ASN A 599 -3.53 30.38 -40.94
C ASN A 599 -2.40 31.42 -41.07
N ALA A 600 -2.56 32.63 -40.54
CA ALA A 600 -1.54 33.67 -40.62
C ALA A 600 -0.20 33.20 -40.01
N GLY A 601 0.86 33.22 -40.83
CA GLY A 601 2.18 32.71 -40.45
C GLY A 601 2.33 31.19 -40.47
N GLY A 602 1.23 30.44 -40.63
CA GLY A 602 1.22 28.99 -40.69
C GLY A 602 1.30 28.39 -42.10
N LEU A 603 1.47 27.07 -42.12
CA LEU A 603 1.52 26.23 -43.31
C LEU A 603 0.40 25.19 -43.27
N ILE A 604 -0.37 25.10 -44.35
CA ILE A 604 -1.25 23.96 -44.62
C ILE A 604 -0.71 23.24 -45.84
N GLU A 605 -0.44 21.94 -45.74
CA GLU A 605 0.22 21.22 -46.83
C GLU A 605 -0.26 19.81 -47.11
N ALA A 606 -0.22 19.44 -48.39
CA ALA A 606 -0.41 18.07 -48.87
C ALA A 606 0.91 17.56 -49.46
N LEU A 607 1.55 16.59 -48.82
CA LEU A 607 2.72 15.91 -49.39
C LEU A 607 2.30 14.96 -50.52
N ASP A 608 3.29 14.33 -51.15
CA ASP A 608 3.08 13.42 -52.28
C ASP A 608 2.00 12.37 -51.95
N ALA A 609 1.14 12.11 -52.93
CA ALA A 609 -0.02 11.21 -52.86
C ALA A 609 -1.04 11.51 -51.75
N SER A 610 -0.93 12.63 -51.05
CA SER A 610 -1.76 12.97 -49.88
C SER A 610 -2.74 14.11 -50.23
N THR A 611 -3.76 14.32 -49.39
CA THR A 611 -4.80 15.32 -49.70
C THR A 611 -5.15 16.19 -48.50
N VAL A 612 -5.20 17.51 -48.71
CA VAL A 612 -5.92 18.42 -47.81
C VAL A 612 -7.27 18.78 -48.44
N ARG A 613 -8.36 18.73 -47.68
CA ARG A 613 -9.72 19.02 -48.15
C ARG A 613 -10.35 20.13 -47.33
N LEU A 614 -10.88 21.13 -48.01
CA LEU A 614 -11.78 22.12 -47.41
C LEU A 614 -13.21 21.61 -47.54
N ILE A 615 -13.89 21.43 -46.40
CA ILE A 615 -15.26 20.90 -46.33
C ILE A 615 -16.16 21.76 -45.45
N SER A 616 -17.48 21.61 -45.61
CA SER A 616 -18.53 22.20 -44.80
C SER A 616 -18.40 23.71 -44.56
N SER A 617 -18.13 24.50 -45.61
CA SER A 617 -17.94 25.97 -45.51
C SER A 617 -16.68 26.41 -44.76
N ALA A 618 -15.59 25.63 -44.83
CA ALA A 618 -14.29 26.05 -44.32
C ALA A 618 -13.79 27.32 -45.01
N ASN A 619 -13.36 28.29 -44.22
CA ASN A 619 -12.77 29.58 -44.61
C ASN A 619 -11.33 29.65 -44.08
N VAL A 620 -10.36 29.61 -44.97
CA VAL A 620 -8.94 29.70 -44.62
C VAL A 620 -8.41 31.10 -44.93
N THR A 621 -7.86 31.77 -43.93
CA THR A 621 -7.32 33.14 -44.07
C THR A 621 -5.83 33.13 -43.75
N GLY A 622 -5.01 33.78 -44.56
CA GLY A 622 -3.59 33.95 -44.26
C GLY A 622 -2.70 32.73 -44.57
N GLY A 623 -1.39 32.96 -44.48
CA GLY A 623 -0.34 31.94 -44.55
C GLY A 623 -0.16 31.30 -45.93
N THR A 624 0.40 30.09 -45.93
CA THR A 624 0.71 29.34 -47.16
C THR A 624 -0.08 28.05 -47.26
N LEU A 625 -0.67 27.81 -48.44
CA LEU A 625 -1.18 26.52 -48.87
C LEU A 625 -0.15 25.89 -49.81
N ARG A 626 0.37 24.70 -49.50
CA ARG A 626 1.42 24.04 -50.28
C ARG A 626 1.04 22.63 -50.70
N SER A 627 1.41 22.21 -51.91
CA SER A 627 1.44 20.78 -52.23
C SER A 627 2.73 20.34 -52.88
N VAL A 628 3.11 19.07 -52.66
CA VAL A 628 4.36 18.49 -53.13
C VAL A 628 4.06 17.25 -53.98
N GLY A 629 4.72 17.11 -55.13
CA GLY A 629 4.53 15.96 -56.01
C GLY A 629 3.08 15.86 -56.52
N SER A 630 2.45 14.72 -56.27
CA SER A 630 1.04 14.45 -56.55
C SER A 630 0.07 14.90 -55.44
N GLY A 631 0.58 15.53 -54.37
CA GLY A 631 -0.24 16.10 -53.32
C GLY A 631 -1.24 17.14 -53.83
N GLU A 632 -2.44 17.15 -53.26
CA GLU A 632 -3.54 18.00 -53.68
C GLU A 632 -4.18 18.73 -52.48
N ILE A 633 -4.45 20.03 -52.64
CA ILE A 633 -5.37 20.76 -51.77
C ILE A 633 -6.67 20.95 -52.53
N ARG A 634 -7.83 20.65 -51.95
CA ARG A 634 -9.10 20.75 -52.69
C ARG A 634 -10.27 21.29 -51.89
N ALA A 635 -11.08 22.12 -52.54
CA ALA A 635 -12.42 22.44 -52.06
C ALA A 635 -13.37 21.29 -52.45
N SER A 636 -13.84 20.52 -51.46
CA SER A 636 -14.77 19.39 -51.66
C SER A 636 -16.24 19.75 -51.36
N SER A 637 -16.48 20.97 -50.88
CA SER A 637 -17.78 21.62 -50.71
C SER A 637 -17.56 23.13 -50.74
N THR A 638 -18.63 23.93 -50.57
CA THR A 638 -18.49 25.37 -50.36
C THR A 638 -17.35 25.67 -49.40
N ALA A 639 -16.44 26.56 -49.80
CA ALA A 639 -15.27 26.97 -49.04
C ALA A 639 -14.90 28.41 -49.38
N ALA A 640 -14.08 29.03 -48.54
CA ALA A 640 -13.52 30.34 -48.79
C ALA A 640 -12.00 30.36 -48.50
N ILE A 641 -11.29 31.21 -49.23
CA ILE A 641 -9.89 31.52 -49.00
C ILE A 641 -9.67 33.02 -49.03
N SER A 642 -8.77 33.53 -48.21
CA SER A 642 -8.42 34.96 -48.22
C SER A 642 -6.99 35.25 -47.77
N ASP A 643 -6.41 36.32 -48.34
CA ASP A 643 -5.12 36.90 -47.91
C ASP A 643 -3.97 35.88 -47.75
N LEU A 644 -3.85 34.93 -48.66
CA LEU A 644 -2.90 33.80 -48.56
C LEU A 644 -2.03 33.60 -49.81
N ILE A 645 -0.97 32.81 -49.64
CA ILE A 645 -0.11 32.31 -50.71
C ILE A 645 -0.60 30.91 -51.09
N ASN A 646 -0.94 30.70 -52.37
CA ASN A 646 -1.21 29.38 -52.93
C ASN A 646 0.04 28.87 -53.68
N ASP A 647 0.83 28.02 -53.04
CA ASP A 647 1.93 27.23 -53.61
C ASP A 647 1.51 25.75 -53.75
N SER A 648 0.25 25.51 -54.10
CA SER A 648 -0.32 24.17 -54.22
C SER A 648 -0.99 23.95 -55.57
N ASN A 649 -1.18 22.67 -55.91
CA ASN A 649 -2.21 22.27 -56.84
C ASN A 649 -3.56 22.32 -56.13
N PHE A 650 -4.19 23.49 -56.15
CA PHE A 650 -5.50 23.71 -55.55
C PHE A 650 -6.57 23.25 -56.53
N ARG A 651 -7.51 22.39 -56.11
CA ARG A 651 -8.61 21.91 -56.95
C ARG A 651 -9.97 22.31 -56.41
N ILE A 652 -10.80 22.88 -57.28
CA ILE A 652 -12.23 23.06 -57.01
C ILE A 652 -12.98 21.86 -57.61
N THR A 653 -13.65 21.08 -56.76
CA THR A 653 -14.39 19.89 -57.20
C THR A 653 -15.72 20.23 -57.89
N ASN A 654 -16.27 19.30 -58.67
CA ASN A 654 -17.55 19.53 -59.36
C ASN A 654 -18.67 19.83 -58.36
N ASN A 655 -19.57 20.77 -58.72
CA ASN A 655 -20.65 21.26 -57.86
C ASN A 655 -20.21 21.91 -56.53
N THR A 656 -18.96 22.39 -56.47
CA THR A 656 -18.43 23.16 -55.33
C THR A 656 -18.25 24.63 -55.70
N SER A 657 -18.48 25.53 -54.74
CA SER A 657 -18.16 26.95 -54.86
C SER A 657 -16.95 27.30 -53.98
N LEU A 658 -15.99 28.05 -54.52
CA LEU A 658 -14.90 28.65 -53.76
C LEU A 658 -15.06 30.16 -53.79
N THR A 659 -15.09 30.80 -52.63
CA THR A 659 -15.05 32.26 -52.51
C THR A 659 -13.63 32.70 -52.20
N ALA A 660 -12.97 33.41 -53.11
CA ALA A 660 -11.68 34.03 -52.86
C ALA A 660 -11.86 35.52 -52.58
N THR A 661 -11.25 36.03 -51.51
CA THR A 661 -11.26 37.46 -51.15
C THR A 661 -9.86 37.94 -50.76
N GLY A 662 -9.67 39.26 -50.71
CA GLY A 662 -8.36 39.83 -50.37
C GLY A 662 -7.30 39.55 -51.44
N THR A 663 -6.03 39.43 -51.02
CA THR A 663 -4.90 39.15 -51.93
C THR A 663 -4.58 37.66 -51.94
N ILE A 664 -4.67 37.01 -53.11
CA ILE A 664 -4.21 35.63 -53.30
C ILE A 664 -2.96 35.64 -54.18
N GLU A 665 -1.81 35.34 -53.59
CA GLU A 665 -0.57 35.16 -54.35
C GLU A 665 -0.48 33.70 -54.83
N ASN A 666 -0.79 33.46 -56.11
CA ASN A 666 -0.79 32.13 -56.67
C ASN A 666 0.55 31.79 -57.34
N LEU A 667 1.34 30.93 -56.69
CA LEU A 667 2.59 30.35 -57.19
C LEU A 667 2.38 28.95 -57.82
N GLY A 668 1.30 28.26 -57.44
CA GLY A 668 0.89 26.96 -57.97
C GLY A 668 -0.20 27.04 -59.05
N SER A 669 -1.18 26.13 -58.97
CA SER A 669 -2.36 26.08 -59.85
C SER A 669 -3.66 26.11 -59.05
N ILE A 670 -4.72 26.61 -59.68
CA ILE A 670 -6.12 26.60 -59.18
C ILE A 670 -7.02 26.01 -60.27
#